data_AF-J0GVS8-F1
#
_entry.id   AF-J0GVS8-F1
#
_cell.length_a   1.000
_cell.length_b   1.000
_cell.length_c   1.000
_cell.angle_alpha   90.00
_cell.angle_beta   90.00
_cell.angle_gamma   90.00
#
_symmetry.space_group_name_H-M   'P 1'
#
loop_
_entity.id
_entity.type
_entity.pdbx_description
1 polymer ?
#
loop_
_entity_poly.entity_id
_entity_poly.type
_entity_poly.pdbx_seq_one_letter_code
_entity_poly.pdbx_strand_id
1 'polypeptide(L)'
;MGFREGNPWAAGPLSRRLRNRSRVPRAPEQEGETMMKFRKLGILAGLTLGVSVLALNAYASEATVPPAPADFPAEGKIKYVARDSILEFKALPEYHEPDWVTKNFVATGKLPAVKDRLPKEPMVFKTGNMPDGIGVYGDTMRHVIGGRPEGWNYGAGQTQGWGGIDIGLSECLTRTAPLFQVEAKDTEPLPNLAKSWDWSEDGHKLTMHLVEGAKWSDGAPFNADDIMFYWDDEVIDPNVSPLGGGASPEAFGVGTTLKKIDDYTVEWTFKEAFPKQYLYTMSYPNFCPGPSHILKPQHPKYSKNTYDQFKNAFPPEFMNMPVMGAWVPVEYRSDDIIVMRRNPYYWKVDEKGNQLPYLNELHYKLSTWADRDVQAVAGSADISNLEQPENFVASLKRAAEKTAPARLAFGPRLIGYNLRMNFSANGWGNPDERGQAIRELNRNEDFRKAVTMALDRKAIGDSLVKGPFTAIYPGGLSSGTSFYDRNSTVYYPFDLKGAKAELAKAGLKDTDGNGIVNFPAGTAGGKDVEIVMLINNQYTTDKSLAEGVVAQMEKLGLKIVINALDGPKRDDAHYAGRFDWLIQRNTTELSSVVQNTEQLAPIGPRTSWHHRAGKDDQLDLMPFEKELNDIVAKFTTSPDNDARVALMKQYQKISTEHVNTVGLTEYPGALIINKRFSNVPQGTPIFMFNWAEDSVIRERLWVAADKQGKYELFPEQLPGKPGDKGPVNN
;
A
#
# COMPACT_ATOMS: atom_id res chain seq x y z
N MET A 1 49.92 -12.71 -17.70
CA MET A 1 51.28 -12.70 -17.13
C MET A 1 51.12 -12.51 -15.63
N GLY A 2 51.51 -13.38 -14.69
CA GLY A 2 52.08 -14.72 -14.70
C GLY A 2 52.39 -15.07 -13.23
N PHE A 3 52.34 -16.37 -12.90
CA PHE A 3 53.04 -17.04 -11.77
C PHE A 3 52.56 -16.71 -10.34
N ARG A 4 52.42 -17.64 -9.36
CA ARG A 4 52.96 -18.98 -9.04
C ARG A 4 51.91 -19.70 -8.17
N GLU A 5 51.53 -20.96 -8.42
CA GLU A 5 52.21 -22.24 -8.08
C GLU A 5 52.33 -22.56 -6.58
N GLY A 6 51.81 -23.73 -6.17
CA GLY A 6 52.06 -24.35 -4.86
C GLY A 6 51.04 -25.42 -4.42
N ASN A 7 51.03 -26.59 -5.08
CA ASN A 7 50.34 -27.86 -4.76
C ASN A 7 51.11 -28.65 -3.65
N PRO A 8 50.85 -29.94 -3.28
CA PRO A 8 49.65 -30.82 -3.13
C PRO A 8 49.61 -31.53 -1.74
N TRP A 9 48.73 -32.54 -1.59
CA TRP A 9 48.74 -33.78 -0.74
C TRP A 9 47.32 -33.98 -0.14
N ALA A 10 46.60 -35.09 -0.22
CA ALA A 10 46.90 -36.49 -0.53
C ALA A 10 45.62 -37.26 -0.98
N ALA A 11 45.81 -38.39 -1.66
CA ALA A 11 44.81 -39.35 -2.14
C ALA A 11 44.31 -40.30 -1.04
N GLY A 12 43.00 -40.61 -0.93
CA GLY A 12 42.33 -41.84 -1.46
C GLY A 12 41.69 -42.66 -0.30
N PRO A 13 40.99 -43.80 -0.51
CA PRO A 13 40.00 -44.14 -1.55
C PRO A 13 38.75 -44.96 -1.03
N LEU A 14 37.82 -45.26 -1.97
CA LEU A 14 36.88 -46.42 -2.05
C LEU A 14 35.59 -46.47 -1.19
N SER A 15 34.42 -46.54 -1.87
CA SER A 15 33.69 -47.81 -2.05
C SER A 15 32.55 -47.72 -3.08
N ARG A 16 32.30 -48.87 -3.73
CA ARG A 16 31.39 -49.15 -4.85
C ARG A 16 29.93 -49.34 -4.42
N ARG A 17 28.98 -49.08 -5.32
CA ARG A 17 27.91 -50.03 -5.74
C ARG A 17 27.27 -49.58 -7.06
N LEU A 18 27.26 -50.48 -8.05
CA LEU A 18 26.60 -50.39 -9.36
C LEU A 18 25.94 -51.75 -9.64
N ARG A 19 24.74 -51.70 -10.25
CA ARG A 19 24.09 -52.63 -11.22
C ARG A 19 22.58 -52.32 -11.17
N ASN A 20 21.77 -52.34 -12.24
CA ASN A 20 21.87 -53.04 -13.51
C ASN A 20 20.92 -52.40 -14.56
N ARG A 21 21.28 -52.50 -15.85
CA ARG A 21 20.42 -52.28 -17.04
C ARG A 21 20.09 -53.63 -17.68
N SER A 22 18.94 -53.76 -18.34
CA SER A 22 18.72 -54.74 -19.43
C SER A 22 17.61 -54.27 -20.39
N ARG A 23 17.67 -54.73 -21.65
CA ARG A 23 16.93 -54.33 -22.87
C ARG A 23 16.04 -55.50 -23.38
N VAL A 24 14.82 -55.18 -23.87
CA VAL A 24 14.15 -55.52 -25.19
C VAL A 24 13.98 -57.02 -25.58
N PRO A 25 12.82 -57.52 -26.14
CA PRO A 25 12.43 -57.41 -27.57
C PRO A 25 10.92 -57.45 -27.99
N ARG A 26 10.70 -57.31 -29.32
CA ARG A 26 9.46 -57.19 -30.14
C ARG A 26 8.88 -58.52 -30.69
N ALA A 27 7.55 -58.49 -30.95
CA ALA A 27 6.71 -59.09 -32.04
C ALA A 27 6.53 -60.64 -32.12
N PRO A 28 5.41 -61.19 -32.69
CA PRO A 28 5.02 -61.08 -34.13
C PRO A 28 3.51 -60.91 -34.47
N GLU A 29 3.25 -60.76 -35.79
CA GLU A 29 1.98 -60.68 -36.55
C GLU A 29 1.18 -61.99 -36.64
N GLN A 30 -0.13 -61.90 -36.96
CA GLN A 30 -0.81 -62.84 -37.87
C GLN A 30 -2.08 -62.24 -38.52
N GLU A 31 -2.34 -62.71 -39.75
CA GLU A 31 -3.24 -62.26 -40.81
C GLU A 31 -4.72 -62.71 -40.67
N GLY A 32 -5.60 -62.12 -41.48
CA GLY A 32 -6.96 -62.61 -41.75
C GLY A 32 -7.79 -61.69 -42.65
N GLU A 33 -7.76 -61.97 -43.96
CA GLU A 33 -8.54 -61.31 -45.03
C GLU A 33 -10.07 -61.43 -44.87
N THR A 34 -10.85 -60.50 -45.44
CA THR A 34 -11.86 -60.82 -46.49
C THR A 34 -12.27 -59.56 -47.27
N MET A 35 -12.21 -59.66 -48.59
CA MET A 35 -12.62 -58.68 -49.61
C MET A 35 -14.14 -58.41 -49.62
N MET A 36 -14.53 -57.19 -50.01
CA MET A 36 -15.50 -57.03 -51.10
C MET A 36 -15.32 -55.69 -51.84
N LYS A 37 -14.86 -55.77 -53.09
CA LYS A 37 -14.93 -54.72 -54.10
C LYS A 37 -16.28 -54.82 -54.80
N PHE A 38 -16.97 -53.68 -55.00
CA PHE A 38 -17.87 -53.50 -56.14
C PHE A 38 -17.68 -52.12 -56.77
N ARG A 39 -17.98 -52.11 -58.08
CA ARG A 39 -17.38 -51.33 -59.15
C ARG A 39 -17.89 -49.89 -59.27
N LYS A 40 -16.95 -49.05 -59.70
CA LYS A 40 -17.05 -47.89 -60.62
C LYS A 40 -18.38 -47.74 -61.37
N LEU A 41 -18.99 -46.56 -61.25
CA LEU A 41 -19.60 -45.84 -62.37
C LEU A 41 -18.96 -44.45 -62.42
N GLY A 42 -18.35 -44.12 -63.56
CA GLY A 42 -17.91 -42.76 -63.87
C GLY A 42 -18.99 -42.06 -64.67
N ILE A 43 -19.37 -40.86 -64.22
CA ILE A 43 -20.02 -39.84 -65.06
C ILE A 43 -19.29 -38.51 -64.86
N LEU A 44 -19.24 -37.81 -65.97
CA LEU A 44 -18.37 -36.73 -66.41
C LEU A 44 -18.58 -35.39 -65.66
N ALA A 45 -17.44 -34.72 -65.42
CA ALA A 45 -17.18 -33.29 -65.34
C ALA A 45 -18.32 -32.29 -65.03
N GLY A 46 -18.17 -31.61 -63.89
CA GLY A 46 -18.75 -30.30 -63.60
C GLY A 46 -17.83 -29.58 -62.61
N LEU A 47 -16.87 -28.81 -63.15
CA LEU A 47 -15.93 -27.99 -62.40
C LEU A 47 -16.66 -26.77 -61.84
N THR A 48 -17.02 -26.79 -60.56
CA THR A 48 -17.31 -25.59 -59.78
C THR A 48 -16.49 -25.65 -58.50
N LEU A 49 -15.27 -25.13 -58.58
CA LEU A 49 -14.49 -24.70 -57.41
C LEU A 49 -15.25 -23.52 -56.77
N GLY A 50 -16.27 -23.83 -55.99
CA GLY A 50 -16.75 -22.94 -54.95
C GLY A 50 -15.68 -22.90 -53.88
N VAL A 51 -14.75 -21.95 -53.97
CA VAL A 51 -13.94 -21.54 -52.81
C VAL A 51 -14.94 -20.90 -51.85
N SER A 52 -15.53 -21.71 -50.97
CA SER A 52 -16.10 -21.19 -49.74
C SER A 52 -14.94 -20.61 -48.96
N VAL A 53 -14.71 -19.32 -49.12
CA VAL A 53 -13.99 -18.51 -48.15
C VAL A 53 -14.81 -18.61 -46.87
N LEU A 54 -14.54 -19.63 -46.06
CA LEU A 54 -14.80 -19.54 -44.63
C LEU A 54 -13.97 -18.35 -44.19
N ALA A 55 -14.63 -17.20 -44.08
CA ALA A 55 -14.10 -16.09 -43.31
C ALA A 55 -13.78 -16.67 -41.94
N LEU A 56 -12.49 -16.91 -41.69
CA LEU A 56 -11.97 -17.10 -40.35
C LEU A 56 -12.27 -15.80 -39.62
N ASN A 57 -13.47 -15.69 -39.06
CA ASN A 57 -13.77 -14.68 -38.06
C ASN A 57 -12.67 -14.84 -37.01
N ALA A 58 -11.84 -13.81 -36.87
CA ALA A 58 -10.77 -13.82 -35.90
C ALA A 58 -11.42 -13.75 -34.52
N TYR A 59 -11.61 -14.91 -33.89
CA TYR A 59 -12.05 -14.97 -32.51
C TYR A 59 -10.91 -14.49 -31.61
N ALA A 60 -11.24 -13.67 -30.61
CA ALA A 60 -10.32 -13.28 -29.54
C ALA A 60 -9.76 -14.54 -28.84
N SER A 61 -8.49 -14.49 -28.43
CA SER A 61 -7.90 -15.57 -27.63
C SER A 61 -8.74 -15.86 -26.37
N GLU A 62 -8.94 -17.14 -26.07
CA GLU A 62 -9.66 -17.54 -24.85
C GLU A 62 -8.91 -17.12 -23.58
N ALA A 63 -9.66 -16.67 -22.58
CA ALA A 63 -9.11 -16.36 -21.27
C ALA A 63 -8.62 -17.65 -20.58
N THR A 64 -7.60 -17.51 -19.73
CA THR A 64 -6.96 -18.61 -19.01
C THR A 64 -6.58 -18.16 -17.59
N VAL A 65 -5.76 -18.93 -16.88
CA VAL A 65 -5.15 -18.52 -15.59
C VAL A 65 -3.76 -17.94 -15.84
N PRO A 66 -3.30 -16.93 -15.08
CA PRO A 66 -1.97 -16.35 -15.29
C PRO A 66 -0.89 -17.41 -15.13
N PRO A 67 0.20 -17.42 -15.91
CA PRO A 67 1.28 -18.39 -15.74
C PRO A 67 1.89 -18.29 -14.34
N ALA A 68 2.32 -19.44 -13.79
CA ALA A 68 3.05 -19.42 -12.52
C ALA A 68 4.34 -18.60 -12.70
N PRO A 69 4.63 -17.63 -11.82
CA PRO A 69 5.86 -16.86 -11.91
C PRO A 69 7.06 -17.74 -11.57
N ALA A 70 8.26 -17.29 -11.94
CA ALA A 70 9.50 -17.95 -11.54
C ALA A 70 9.60 -18.02 -10.00
N ASP A 71 10.21 -19.09 -9.49
CA ASP A 71 10.47 -19.22 -8.06
C ASP A 71 11.33 -18.06 -7.57
N PHE A 72 10.84 -17.37 -6.54
CA PHE A 72 11.52 -16.26 -5.88
C PHE A 72 11.29 -16.41 -4.37
N PRO A 73 12.16 -17.12 -3.64
CA PRO A 73 11.99 -17.29 -2.21
C PRO A 73 12.23 -15.95 -1.51
N ALA A 74 11.26 -15.48 -0.72
CA ALA A 74 11.44 -14.31 0.14
C ALA A 74 12.64 -14.53 1.08
N GLU A 75 13.48 -13.52 1.20
CA GLU A 75 14.68 -13.53 2.01
C GLU A 75 14.34 -13.11 3.45
N GLY A 76 14.77 -13.93 4.42
CA GLY A 76 14.38 -13.75 5.83
C GLY A 76 13.02 -14.41 6.10
N LYS A 77 13.03 -15.43 6.97
CA LYS A 77 11.80 -16.10 7.38
C LYS A 77 11.13 -15.27 8.46
N ILE A 78 9.85 -14.93 8.26
CA ILE A 78 9.03 -14.32 9.30
C ILE A 78 8.98 -15.28 10.49
N LYS A 79 9.26 -14.76 11.69
CA LYS A 79 9.04 -15.48 12.94
C LYS A 79 7.63 -15.20 13.41
N TYR A 80 6.70 -16.14 13.17
CA TYR A 80 5.33 -16.00 13.61
C TYR A 80 5.22 -16.07 15.14
N VAL A 81 4.39 -15.20 15.72
CA VAL A 81 4.11 -15.10 17.15
C VAL A 81 2.62 -14.91 17.41
N ALA A 82 2.18 -15.12 18.66
CA ALA A 82 0.83 -14.78 19.09
C ALA A 82 0.64 -13.26 19.15
N ARG A 83 -0.57 -12.74 18.89
CA ARG A 83 -0.85 -11.29 18.86
C ARG A 83 -0.42 -10.59 20.15
N ASP A 84 -0.88 -11.12 21.28
CA ASP A 84 -0.67 -10.50 22.60
C ASP A 84 0.77 -10.65 23.12
N SER A 85 1.66 -11.28 22.35
CA SER A 85 3.09 -11.35 22.67
C SER A 85 3.85 -10.07 22.32
N ILE A 86 3.24 -9.13 21.60
CA ILE A 86 3.89 -7.90 21.12
C ILE A 86 3.90 -6.83 22.22
N LEU A 87 2.75 -6.59 22.85
CA LEU A 87 2.54 -5.49 23.78
C LEU A 87 1.39 -5.79 24.76
N GLU A 88 1.28 -4.99 25.81
CA GLU A 88 0.15 -4.93 26.75
C GLU A 88 0.04 -3.53 27.36
N PHE A 89 -1.05 -3.22 28.06
CA PHE A 89 -1.19 -1.97 28.83
C PHE A 89 -1.18 -2.30 30.32
N LYS A 90 -0.23 -1.74 31.07
CA LYS A 90 -0.13 -1.89 32.52
C LYS A 90 0.77 -0.84 33.14
N ALA A 91 0.57 -0.57 34.43
CA ALA A 91 1.52 0.20 35.22
C ALA A 91 2.78 -0.64 35.55
N LEU A 92 3.95 0.02 35.57
CA LEU A 92 5.21 -0.55 36.04
C LEU A 92 5.65 0.13 37.36
N PRO A 93 6.43 -0.56 38.21
CA PRO A 93 6.86 -0.02 39.49
C PRO A 93 7.80 1.18 39.37
N GLU A 94 8.55 1.26 38.28
CA GLU A 94 9.51 2.32 37.98
C GLU A 94 9.52 2.63 36.49
N TYR A 95 9.97 3.85 36.17
CA TYR A 95 10.12 4.34 34.82
C TYR A 95 11.45 5.09 34.70
N HIS A 96 12.03 5.02 33.51
CA HIS A 96 13.34 5.59 33.18
C HIS A 96 13.27 6.39 31.89
N GLU A 97 14.28 7.22 31.68
CA GLU A 97 14.42 8.09 30.53
C GLU A 97 15.91 8.35 30.27
N PRO A 98 16.32 8.99 29.15
CA PRO A 98 17.72 9.33 28.96
C PRO A 98 18.26 10.23 30.08
N ASP A 99 19.43 9.90 30.63
CA ASP A 99 20.03 10.61 31.77
C ASP A 99 20.10 12.14 31.58
N TRP A 100 20.39 12.58 30.35
CA TRP A 100 20.45 14.01 30.02
C TRP A 100 19.09 14.70 30.15
N VAL A 101 17.97 14.02 29.93
CA VAL A 101 16.63 14.60 30.12
C VAL A 101 16.38 14.85 31.60
N THR A 102 16.67 13.87 32.46
CA THR A 102 16.51 14.03 33.91
C THR A 102 17.41 15.15 34.42
N LYS A 103 18.69 15.16 34.02
CA LYS A 103 19.67 16.16 34.47
C LYS A 103 19.37 17.57 33.98
N ASN A 104 19.04 17.72 32.69
CA ASN A 104 18.95 19.02 32.05
C ASN A 104 17.53 19.61 32.09
N PHE A 105 16.48 18.79 32.17
CA PHE A 105 15.11 19.30 32.08
C PHE A 105 14.29 19.04 33.34
N VAL A 106 14.36 17.82 33.90
CA VAL A 106 13.57 17.50 35.11
C VAL A 106 14.15 18.16 36.35
N ALA A 107 15.45 17.99 36.60
CA ALA A 107 16.13 18.55 37.77
C ALA A 107 16.17 20.09 37.78
N THR A 108 16.00 20.72 36.61
CA THR A 108 15.94 22.18 36.44
C THR A 108 14.51 22.74 36.46
N GLY A 109 13.50 21.88 36.60
CA GLY A 109 12.08 22.27 36.65
C GLY A 109 11.48 22.67 35.29
N LYS A 110 12.17 22.38 34.18
CA LYS A 110 11.71 22.66 32.81
C LYS A 110 10.78 21.58 32.25
N LEU A 111 10.78 20.39 32.84
CA LEU A 111 9.94 19.26 32.45
C LEU A 111 9.49 18.48 33.68
N PRO A 112 8.23 17.99 33.75
CA PRO A 112 7.80 17.10 34.83
C PRO A 112 8.58 15.78 34.84
N ALA A 113 8.61 15.10 36.00
CA ALA A 113 9.22 13.78 36.10
C ALA A 113 8.54 12.78 35.15
N VAL A 114 9.28 11.77 34.66
CA VAL A 114 8.78 10.81 33.67
C VAL A 114 7.47 10.12 34.09
N LYS A 115 7.33 9.79 35.38
CA LYS A 115 6.12 9.19 35.94
C LYS A 115 4.88 10.09 35.81
N ASP A 116 5.04 11.41 35.90
CA ASP A 116 3.94 12.37 35.81
C ASP A 116 3.57 12.70 34.36
N ARG A 117 4.52 12.45 33.43
CA ARG A 117 4.30 12.58 31.99
C ARG A 117 3.54 11.39 31.42
N LEU A 118 3.90 10.18 31.84
CA LEU A 118 3.29 8.92 31.37
C LEU A 118 1.81 8.79 31.78
N PRO A 119 1.03 8.01 31.01
CA PRO A 119 -0.33 7.60 31.40
C PRO A 119 -0.32 6.70 32.63
N LYS A 120 -1.51 6.47 33.21
CA LYS A 120 -1.68 5.55 34.36
C LYS A 120 -1.20 4.14 34.03
N GLU A 121 -1.55 3.67 32.84
CA GLU A 121 -1.12 2.39 32.29
C GLU A 121 -0.54 2.63 30.89
N PRO A 122 0.79 2.83 30.77
CA PRO A 122 1.42 2.97 29.46
C PRO A 122 1.34 1.67 28.67
N MET A 123 1.48 1.81 27.35
CA MET A 123 1.72 0.65 26.49
C MET A 123 3.12 0.11 26.78
N VAL A 124 3.20 -1.16 27.14
CA VAL A 124 4.44 -1.87 27.46
C VAL A 124 4.76 -2.85 26.34
N PHE A 125 5.86 -2.62 25.61
CA PHE A 125 6.36 -3.59 24.64
C PHE A 125 7.05 -4.77 25.34
N LYS A 126 6.64 -5.99 25.00
CA LYS A 126 7.17 -7.23 25.58
C LYS A 126 8.50 -7.63 24.95
N THR A 127 9.48 -7.93 25.78
CA THR A 127 10.84 -8.35 25.38
C THR A 127 10.83 -9.63 24.57
N GLY A 128 9.87 -10.53 24.80
CA GLY A 128 9.72 -11.77 24.06
C GLY A 128 9.55 -11.56 22.54
N ASN A 129 9.02 -10.41 22.12
CA ASN A 129 8.87 -10.02 20.71
C ASN A 129 9.93 -9.01 20.24
N MET A 130 10.90 -8.64 21.07
CA MET A 130 12.02 -7.78 20.67
C MET A 130 13.16 -8.65 20.10
N PRO A 131 13.48 -8.57 18.79
CA PRO A 131 14.47 -9.46 18.17
C PRO A 131 15.82 -9.52 18.87
N ASP A 132 16.25 -8.39 19.44
CA ASP A 132 17.55 -8.22 20.11
C ASP A 132 17.38 -7.80 21.59
N GLY A 133 16.17 -7.88 22.14
CA GLY A 133 15.86 -7.56 23.54
C GLY A 133 15.71 -6.04 23.84
N ILE A 134 15.84 -5.71 25.13
CA ILE A 134 15.77 -4.33 25.64
C ILE A 134 16.90 -3.49 25.02
N GLY A 135 16.55 -2.27 24.61
CA GLY A 135 17.47 -1.34 23.96
C GLY A 135 18.19 -0.41 24.91
N VAL A 136 18.99 0.47 24.32
CA VAL A 136 19.69 1.56 25.00
C VAL A 136 19.41 2.88 24.26
N TYR A 137 19.36 3.98 25.00
CA TYR A 137 19.08 5.30 24.43
C TYR A 137 20.20 5.83 23.54
N GLY A 138 19.85 6.62 22.53
CA GLY A 138 20.78 7.37 21.67
C GLY A 138 20.70 7.03 20.18
N ASP A 139 21.55 7.68 19.39
CA ASP A 139 21.58 7.65 17.92
C ASP A 139 20.38 8.35 17.24
N THR A 140 20.44 8.38 15.91
CA THR A 140 19.52 9.01 14.98
C THR A 140 19.17 8.04 13.87
N MET A 141 17.91 8.00 13.44
CA MET A 141 17.50 7.28 12.22
C MET A 141 17.21 8.27 11.08
N ARG A 142 17.96 8.11 9.99
CA ARG A 142 17.98 9.06 8.86
C ARG A 142 17.21 8.50 7.68
N HIS A 143 16.01 9.02 7.46
CA HIS A 143 15.20 8.78 6.27
C HIS A 143 15.57 9.72 5.13
N VAL A 144 15.24 9.31 3.91
CA VAL A 144 15.27 10.13 2.70
C VAL A 144 13.93 9.94 2.00
N ILE A 145 13.30 11.01 1.55
CA ILE A 145 11.95 10.97 0.98
C ILE A 145 11.87 11.75 -0.32
N GLY A 146 10.96 11.34 -1.20
CA GLY A 146 10.67 12.05 -2.45
C GLY A 146 9.54 13.08 -2.34
N GLY A 147 8.70 12.97 -1.31
CA GLY A 147 7.64 13.96 -1.04
C GLY A 147 8.18 15.25 -0.42
N ARG A 148 7.29 16.22 -0.28
CA ARG A 148 7.51 17.49 0.45
C ARG A 148 6.31 17.73 1.38
N PRO A 149 6.53 18.33 2.56
CA PRO A 149 5.42 18.69 3.43
C PRO A 149 4.63 19.87 2.83
N GLU A 150 3.31 19.76 2.84
CA GLU A 150 2.39 20.90 2.63
C GLU A 150 2.08 21.62 3.94
N GLY A 151 2.23 20.91 5.06
CA GLY A 151 1.96 21.37 6.42
C GLY A 151 1.67 20.19 7.34
N TRP A 152 1.15 20.48 8.53
CA TRP A 152 0.96 19.48 9.59
C TRP A 152 -0.50 19.09 9.84
N ASN A 153 -1.45 19.61 9.05
CA ASN A 153 -2.87 19.28 9.19
C ASN A 153 -3.25 18.01 8.39
N TYR A 154 -2.85 16.85 8.92
CA TYR A 154 -3.14 15.54 8.32
C TYR A 154 -4.64 15.27 8.15
N GLY A 155 -5.45 15.62 9.16
CA GLY A 155 -6.91 15.43 9.16
C GLY A 155 -7.62 16.25 8.08
N ALA A 156 -7.03 17.36 7.65
CA ALA A 156 -7.50 18.16 6.51
C ALA A 156 -6.84 17.83 5.16
N GLY A 157 -6.07 16.74 5.10
CA GLY A 157 -5.53 16.21 3.83
C GLY A 157 -4.18 16.74 3.40
N GLN A 158 -3.43 17.44 4.27
CA GLN A 158 -2.05 17.85 3.95
C GLN A 158 -1.10 16.66 4.06
N THR A 159 -0.23 16.46 3.07
CA THR A 159 0.89 15.52 3.22
C THR A 159 2.03 16.14 4.02
N GLN A 160 2.71 15.32 4.84
CA GLN A 160 3.97 15.70 5.50
C GLN A 160 5.21 15.27 4.68
N GLY A 161 5.01 14.65 3.51
CA GLY A 161 6.08 14.20 2.62
C GLY A 161 6.23 12.67 2.50
N TRP A 162 5.36 11.89 3.17
CA TRP A 162 5.38 10.43 3.16
C TRP A 162 6.70 9.84 3.71
N GLY A 163 7.03 8.60 3.34
CA GLY A 163 8.30 7.94 3.71
C GLY A 163 8.49 7.72 5.22
N GLY A 164 7.37 7.69 5.95
CA GLY A 164 7.32 7.43 7.38
C GLY A 164 7.10 8.65 8.26
N ILE A 165 7.05 9.89 7.74
CA ILE A 165 6.83 11.08 8.58
C ILE A 165 5.47 11.01 9.26
N ASP A 166 4.40 11.03 8.47
CA ASP A 166 3.01 11.00 8.92
C ASP A 166 2.70 9.74 9.74
N ILE A 167 3.18 8.57 9.31
CA ILE A 167 3.12 7.31 10.10
C ILE A 167 3.72 7.49 11.50
N GLY A 168 4.80 8.26 11.65
CA GLY A 168 5.47 8.48 12.94
C GLY A 168 4.87 9.60 13.78
N LEU A 169 4.03 10.46 13.20
CA LEU A 169 3.39 11.61 13.83
C LEU A 169 1.95 11.28 14.27
N SER A 170 1.17 10.76 13.33
CA SER A 170 -0.27 10.54 13.42
C SER A 170 -0.56 9.12 13.91
N GLU A 171 -0.41 8.89 15.22
CA GLU A 171 -0.83 7.63 15.86
C GLU A 171 -2.36 7.46 15.74
N CYS A 172 -2.81 6.22 15.55
CA CYS A 172 -4.22 5.89 15.27
C CYS A 172 -4.84 5.07 16.41
N LEU A 173 -6.16 4.82 16.38
CA LEU A 173 -6.85 4.06 17.44
C LEU A 173 -6.28 2.65 17.59
N THR A 174 -6.09 1.94 16.48
CA THR A 174 -5.50 0.60 16.41
C THR A 174 -4.24 0.61 15.55
N ARG A 175 -3.47 -0.50 15.57
CA ARG A 175 -2.26 -0.65 14.75
C ARG A 175 -2.16 -2.04 14.13
N THR A 176 -1.94 -2.10 12.83
CA THR A 176 -2.00 -3.35 12.05
C THR A 176 -0.68 -3.70 11.35
N ALA A 177 0.19 -2.73 11.09
CA ALA A 177 1.44 -2.97 10.36
C ALA A 177 2.28 -4.13 10.93
N PRO A 178 2.48 -4.23 12.26
CA PRO A 178 3.26 -5.33 12.83
C PRO A 178 2.61 -6.72 12.74
N LEU A 179 1.35 -6.84 12.28
CA LEU A 179 0.63 -8.11 12.20
C LEU A 179 1.18 -9.06 11.12
N PHE A 180 2.11 -8.64 10.26
CA PHE A 180 2.80 -9.56 9.34
C PHE A 180 3.50 -10.70 10.07
N GLN A 181 3.86 -10.50 11.35
CA GLN A 181 4.49 -11.51 12.19
C GLN A 181 3.49 -12.29 13.06
N VAL A 182 2.18 -12.03 12.96
CA VAL A 182 1.16 -12.70 13.77
C VAL A 182 0.61 -13.91 13.03
N GLU A 183 0.32 -14.99 13.77
CA GLU A 183 -0.36 -16.16 13.21
C GLU A 183 -1.74 -15.78 12.63
N ALA A 184 -2.05 -16.26 11.42
CA ALA A 184 -3.25 -15.84 10.66
C ALA A 184 -4.60 -16.02 11.39
N LYS A 185 -4.68 -16.89 12.40
CA LYS A 185 -5.89 -17.16 13.17
C LYS A 185 -6.17 -16.11 14.28
N ASP A 186 -5.25 -15.20 14.53
CA ASP A 186 -5.24 -14.27 15.67
C ASP A 186 -4.90 -12.82 15.25
N THR A 187 -5.27 -12.43 14.03
CA THR A 187 -4.83 -11.15 13.43
C THR A 187 -5.69 -9.95 13.82
N GLU A 188 -6.42 -9.98 14.93
CA GLU A 188 -7.16 -8.79 15.39
C GLU A 188 -6.20 -7.60 15.56
N PRO A 189 -6.54 -6.38 15.08
CA PRO A 189 -5.68 -5.20 15.18
C PRO A 189 -5.12 -4.99 16.58
N LEU A 190 -3.86 -4.59 16.71
CA LEU A 190 -3.25 -4.31 18.01
C LEU A 190 -3.88 -3.05 18.62
N PRO A 191 -4.09 -3.01 19.95
CA PRO A 191 -4.49 -1.77 20.60
C PRO A 191 -3.38 -0.72 20.47
N ASN A 192 -3.77 0.55 20.31
CA ASN A 192 -2.87 1.70 20.24
C ASN A 192 -3.43 2.87 21.06
N LEU A 193 -3.96 3.94 20.46
CA LEU A 193 -4.62 5.00 21.24
C LEU A 193 -5.87 4.46 21.96
N ALA A 194 -6.55 3.50 21.36
CA ALA A 194 -7.51 2.64 22.03
C ALA A 194 -6.78 1.45 22.67
N LYS A 195 -6.82 1.37 23.99
CA LYS A 195 -6.12 0.31 24.77
C LYS A 195 -6.90 -1.00 24.81
N SER A 196 -8.22 -0.96 24.69
CA SER A 196 -9.11 -2.12 24.66
C SER A 196 -10.48 -1.76 24.09
N TRP A 197 -11.27 -2.78 23.77
CA TRP A 197 -12.65 -2.62 23.31
C TRP A 197 -13.50 -3.85 23.61
N ASP A 198 -14.79 -3.63 23.79
CA ASP A 198 -15.79 -4.65 24.11
C ASP A 198 -16.97 -4.56 23.14
N TRP A 199 -17.35 -5.70 22.56
CA TRP A 199 -18.55 -5.80 21.73
C TRP A 199 -19.77 -6.10 22.61
N SER A 200 -20.91 -5.47 22.30
CA SER A 200 -22.20 -5.87 22.87
C SER A 200 -22.57 -7.30 22.46
N GLU A 201 -23.46 -7.95 23.23
CA GLU A 201 -23.91 -9.32 22.94
C GLU A 201 -24.54 -9.46 21.54
N ASP A 202 -25.24 -8.42 21.08
CA ASP A 202 -25.84 -8.35 19.74
C ASP A 202 -24.84 -7.93 18.64
N GLY A 203 -23.62 -7.53 19.02
CA GLY A 203 -22.55 -7.14 18.10
C GLY A 203 -22.74 -5.80 17.39
N HIS A 204 -23.78 -5.01 17.73
CA HIS A 204 -24.02 -3.72 17.08
C HIS A 204 -23.29 -2.55 17.74
N LYS A 205 -22.80 -2.72 18.97
CA LYS A 205 -22.05 -1.70 19.68
C LYS A 205 -20.64 -2.17 20.00
N LEU A 206 -19.69 -1.26 19.84
CA LEU A 206 -18.30 -1.43 20.25
C LEU A 206 -17.93 -0.30 21.21
N THR A 207 -17.81 -0.62 22.49
CA THR A 207 -17.32 0.30 23.51
C THR A 207 -15.79 0.25 23.48
N MET A 208 -15.15 1.39 23.24
CA MET A 208 -13.71 1.49 23.08
C MET A 208 -13.11 2.38 24.17
N HIS A 209 -12.08 1.87 24.83
CA HIS A 209 -11.42 2.52 25.96
C HIS A 209 -10.08 3.10 25.51
N LEU A 210 -9.84 4.36 25.80
CA LEU A 210 -8.64 5.11 25.39
C LEU A 210 -7.53 5.00 26.45
N VAL A 211 -6.30 5.32 26.05
CA VAL A 211 -5.16 5.38 26.98
C VAL A 211 -5.31 6.53 27.99
N GLU A 212 -5.63 6.18 29.24
CA GLU A 212 -5.94 7.17 30.28
C GLU A 212 -4.70 7.91 30.82
N GLY A 213 -4.73 9.24 30.75
CA GLY A 213 -3.67 10.12 31.26
C GLY A 213 -2.50 10.35 30.30
N ALA A 214 -2.59 9.84 29.06
CA ALA A 214 -1.66 10.17 28.00
C ALA A 214 -1.80 11.65 27.62
N LYS A 215 -0.72 12.21 27.07
CA LYS A 215 -0.63 13.63 26.75
C LYS A 215 -0.04 13.79 25.35
N TRP A 216 -0.52 14.80 24.64
CA TRP A 216 0.13 15.33 23.45
C TRP A 216 1.55 15.82 23.79
N SER A 217 2.40 15.97 22.77
CA SER A 217 3.80 16.35 22.98
C SER A 217 4.02 17.75 23.59
N ASP A 218 2.99 18.59 23.63
CA ASP A 218 2.99 19.88 24.34
C ASP A 218 2.52 19.78 25.80
N GLY A 219 2.13 18.58 26.26
CA GLY A 219 1.63 18.30 27.60
C GLY A 219 0.11 18.42 27.76
N ALA A 220 -0.64 18.80 26.72
CA ALA A 220 -2.10 18.79 26.77
C ALA A 220 -2.64 17.35 26.88
N PRO A 221 -3.75 17.11 27.59
CA PRO A 221 -4.32 15.77 27.71
C PRO A 221 -4.80 15.24 26.36
N PHE A 222 -4.53 13.97 26.07
CA PHE A 222 -5.21 13.23 24.99
C PHE A 222 -6.46 12.56 25.57
N ASN A 223 -7.61 12.77 24.95
CA ASN A 223 -8.88 12.25 25.45
C ASN A 223 -9.92 12.05 24.31
N ALA A 224 -11.14 11.67 24.67
CA ALA A 224 -12.23 11.44 23.73
C ALA A 224 -12.65 12.68 22.93
N ASP A 225 -12.31 13.90 23.34
CA ASP A 225 -12.62 15.12 22.57
C ASP A 225 -11.78 15.19 21.28
N ASP A 226 -10.55 14.68 21.30
CA ASP A 226 -9.72 14.54 20.10
C ASP A 226 -10.33 13.52 19.11
N ILE A 227 -10.87 12.43 19.65
CA ILE A 227 -11.54 11.39 18.86
C ILE A 227 -12.82 11.93 18.22
N MET A 228 -13.63 12.66 18.99
CA MET A 228 -14.87 13.24 18.49
C MET A 228 -14.61 14.38 17.51
N PHE A 229 -13.56 15.18 17.70
CA PHE A 229 -13.18 16.20 16.71
C PHE A 229 -12.82 15.56 15.37
N TYR A 230 -11.97 14.52 15.37
CA TYR A 230 -11.63 13.79 14.15
C TYR A 230 -12.88 13.22 13.46
N TRP A 231 -13.76 12.56 14.22
CA TRP A 231 -14.98 11.98 13.66
C TRP A 231 -15.96 13.05 13.14
N ASP A 232 -16.39 13.97 13.99
CA ASP A 232 -17.48 14.91 13.69
C ASP A 232 -17.07 15.99 12.68
N ASP A 233 -15.83 16.48 12.76
CA ASP A 233 -15.38 17.67 12.03
C ASP A 233 -14.39 17.36 10.90
N GLU A 234 -13.81 16.15 10.82
CA GLU A 234 -12.89 15.77 9.74
C GLU A 234 -13.37 14.58 8.90
N VAL A 235 -14.02 13.57 9.50
CA VAL A 235 -14.60 12.43 8.77
C VAL A 235 -16.02 12.72 8.29
N ILE A 236 -16.89 13.23 9.18
CA ILE A 236 -18.30 13.50 8.86
C ILE A 236 -18.48 14.79 8.04
N ASP A 237 -17.62 15.80 8.24
CA ASP A 237 -17.70 17.06 7.48
C ASP A 237 -17.32 16.83 6.00
N PRO A 238 -18.27 16.96 5.05
CA PRO A 238 -18.01 16.65 3.64
C PRO A 238 -17.04 17.61 2.95
N ASN A 239 -16.68 18.72 3.61
CA ASN A 239 -15.72 19.71 3.09
C ASN A 239 -14.29 19.46 3.57
N VAL A 240 -14.10 18.46 4.44
CA VAL A 240 -12.79 18.00 4.93
C VAL A 240 -12.51 16.62 4.34
N SER A 241 -11.24 16.34 4.07
CA SER A 241 -10.83 15.04 3.52
C SER A 241 -9.45 14.69 4.07
N PRO A 242 -9.37 13.75 5.03
CA PRO A 242 -8.10 13.31 5.58
C PRO A 242 -7.14 12.76 4.50
N LEU A 243 -5.83 12.84 4.79
CA LEU A 243 -4.79 12.42 3.85
C LEU A 243 -4.98 10.95 3.44
N GLY A 244 -4.72 10.65 2.17
CA GLY A 244 -4.87 9.31 1.60
C GLY A 244 -6.25 9.04 0.98
N GLY A 245 -7.22 9.93 1.16
CA GLY A 245 -8.47 9.92 0.37
C GLY A 245 -9.42 8.75 0.65
N GLY A 246 -9.24 8.05 1.78
CA GLY A 246 -10.00 6.85 2.17
C GLY A 246 -10.94 7.02 3.36
N ALA A 247 -10.79 8.05 4.19
CA ALA A 247 -11.51 8.21 5.46
C ALA A 247 -12.91 8.84 5.30
N SER A 248 -13.74 8.35 4.38
CA SER A 248 -15.16 8.73 4.29
C SER A 248 -15.98 8.07 5.42
N PRO A 249 -17.12 8.63 5.84
CA PRO A 249 -17.97 8.01 6.87
C PRO A 249 -18.31 6.54 6.57
N GLU A 250 -18.59 6.23 5.31
CA GLU A 250 -19.00 4.89 4.87
C GLU A 250 -17.85 3.87 4.90
N ALA A 251 -16.60 4.33 5.00
CA ALA A 251 -15.46 3.42 5.22
C ALA A 251 -15.56 2.68 6.57
N PHE A 252 -16.28 3.28 7.52
CA PHE A 252 -16.58 2.70 8.83
C PHE A 252 -17.96 2.02 8.89
N GLY A 253 -18.64 1.89 7.73
CA GLY A 253 -19.98 1.31 7.61
C GLY A 253 -21.09 2.35 7.40
N VAL A 254 -22.05 2.02 6.52
CA VAL A 254 -23.11 2.96 6.12
C VAL A 254 -24.07 3.24 7.28
N GLY A 255 -24.03 4.46 7.79
CA GLY A 255 -24.85 4.88 8.93
C GLY A 255 -24.27 4.48 10.29
N THR A 256 -23.00 4.09 10.33
CA THR A 256 -22.23 3.99 11.58
C THR A 256 -22.23 5.33 12.29
N THR A 257 -22.34 5.29 13.61
CA THR A 257 -22.23 6.49 14.47
C THR A 257 -21.20 6.26 15.56
N LEU A 258 -20.60 7.35 16.03
CA LEU A 258 -19.68 7.37 17.16
C LEU A 258 -20.15 8.41 18.16
N LYS A 259 -20.05 8.11 19.45
CA LYS A 259 -20.33 9.07 20.52
C LYS A 259 -19.33 8.95 21.66
N LYS A 260 -19.09 10.07 22.32
CA LYS A 260 -18.38 10.14 23.61
C LYS A 260 -19.28 9.62 24.74
N ILE A 261 -18.76 8.69 25.55
CA ILE A 261 -19.39 8.25 26.80
C ILE A 261 -18.84 9.07 27.97
N ASP A 262 -17.51 9.16 28.04
CA ASP A 262 -16.75 9.99 28.98
C ASP A 262 -15.41 10.38 28.36
N ASP A 263 -14.51 10.99 29.12
CA ASP A 263 -13.22 11.49 28.62
C ASP A 263 -12.29 10.40 28.07
N TYR A 264 -12.47 9.12 28.43
CA TYR A 264 -11.62 8.03 27.97
C TYR A 264 -12.39 6.86 27.37
N THR A 265 -13.67 7.06 27.06
CA THR A 265 -14.54 6.02 26.51
C THR A 265 -15.40 6.56 25.38
N VAL A 266 -15.37 5.88 24.23
CA VAL A 266 -16.24 6.16 23.08
C VAL A 266 -17.02 4.90 22.69
N GLU A 267 -18.21 5.06 22.12
CA GLU A 267 -19.05 3.94 21.67
C GLU A 267 -19.38 4.10 20.19
N TRP A 268 -18.97 3.11 19.40
CA TRP A 268 -19.43 2.95 18.03
C TRP A 268 -20.76 2.20 18.01
N THR A 269 -21.66 2.58 17.10
CA THR A 269 -22.88 1.83 16.78
C THR A 269 -22.92 1.54 15.29
N PHE A 270 -23.03 0.26 14.93
CA PHE A 270 -23.04 -0.25 13.57
C PHE A 270 -24.41 -0.82 13.21
N LYS A 271 -24.76 -0.80 11.91
CA LYS A 271 -25.97 -1.48 11.42
C LYS A 271 -25.79 -2.98 11.34
N GLU A 272 -24.60 -3.45 10.96
CA GLU A 272 -24.26 -4.85 10.91
C GLU A 272 -23.85 -5.36 12.31
N ALA A 273 -24.08 -6.64 12.59
CA ALA A 273 -23.61 -7.28 13.80
C ALA A 273 -22.15 -7.75 13.61
N PHE A 274 -21.29 -7.44 14.58
CA PHE A 274 -19.86 -7.80 14.62
C PHE A 274 -19.06 -7.49 13.35
N PRO A 275 -19.12 -6.28 12.75
CA PRO A 275 -18.30 -5.93 11.59
C PRO A 275 -16.84 -5.65 12.00
N LYS A 276 -16.14 -6.67 12.51
CA LYS A 276 -14.79 -6.57 13.09
C LYS A 276 -13.74 -6.04 12.10
N GLN A 277 -14.01 -6.11 10.80
CA GLN A 277 -13.13 -5.55 9.78
C GLN A 277 -12.89 -4.04 9.97
N TYR A 278 -13.86 -3.29 10.52
CA TYR A 278 -13.69 -1.86 10.78
C TYR A 278 -12.61 -1.54 11.83
N LEU A 279 -12.19 -2.51 12.66
CA LEU A 279 -11.02 -2.32 13.54
C LEU A 279 -9.74 -2.08 12.73
N TYR A 280 -9.63 -2.62 11.50
CA TYR A 280 -8.50 -2.33 10.61
C TYR A 280 -8.62 -0.91 10.04
N THR A 281 -9.81 -0.47 9.67
CA THR A 281 -10.09 0.90 9.20
C THR A 281 -9.79 1.93 10.30
N MET A 282 -9.85 1.56 11.58
CA MET A 282 -9.45 2.41 12.72
C MET A 282 -7.92 2.56 12.89
N SER A 283 -7.11 1.90 12.05
CA SER A 283 -5.66 2.07 12.01
C SER A 283 -5.25 3.06 10.91
N TYR A 284 -3.94 3.23 10.72
CA TYR A 284 -3.40 4.07 9.65
C TYR A 284 -3.90 3.60 8.28
N PRO A 285 -4.34 4.51 7.37
CA PRO A 285 -4.32 5.98 7.48
C PRO A 285 -5.65 6.61 7.95
N ASN A 286 -6.67 5.81 8.24
CA ASN A 286 -8.07 6.24 8.20
C ASN A 286 -8.64 6.77 9.53
N PHE A 287 -8.06 6.45 10.70
CA PHE A 287 -8.49 7.04 11.98
C PHE A 287 -7.30 7.43 12.87
N CYS A 288 -6.68 8.56 12.53
CA CYS A 288 -5.47 9.06 13.19
C CYS A 288 -5.73 10.50 13.65
N PRO A 289 -6.28 10.69 14.87
CA PRO A 289 -6.78 11.99 15.33
C PRO A 289 -5.65 13.01 15.45
N GLY A 290 -5.95 14.27 15.13
CA GLY A 290 -5.07 15.41 15.40
C GLY A 290 -5.36 16.10 16.75
N PRO A 291 -4.49 17.01 17.21
CA PRO A 291 -4.66 17.71 18.49
C PRO A 291 -5.82 18.70 18.42
N SER A 292 -6.98 18.34 18.95
CA SER A 292 -8.20 19.15 18.80
C SER A 292 -8.06 20.54 19.44
N HIS A 293 -7.29 20.68 20.52
CA HIS A 293 -7.02 21.97 21.17
C HIS A 293 -6.25 22.96 20.26
N ILE A 294 -5.55 22.47 19.24
CA ILE A 294 -4.85 23.27 18.23
C ILE A 294 -5.70 23.43 16.97
N LEU A 295 -6.30 22.35 16.48
CA LEU A 295 -7.00 22.30 15.20
C LEU A 295 -8.41 22.93 15.27
N LYS A 296 -9.17 22.63 16.33
CA LYS A 296 -10.57 23.05 16.48
C LYS A 296 -10.75 24.58 16.40
N PRO A 297 -9.90 25.42 17.04
CA PRO A 297 -9.99 26.87 16.88
C PRO A 297 -9.75 27.40 15.46
N GLN A 298 -9.19 26.59 14.55
CA GLN A 298 -8.98 26.95 13.15
C GLN A 298 -10.08 26.43 12.22
N HIS A 299 -10.90 25.48 12.68
CA HIS A 299 -11.96 24.89 11.88
C HIS A 299 -13.09 25.91 11.60
N PRO A 300 -13.71 25.93 10.40
CA PRO A 300 -14.74 26.94 10.05
C PRO A 300 -15.96 26.92 10.96
N LYS A 301 -16.30 25.77 11.53
CA LYS A 301 -17.42 25.62 12.49
C LYS A 301 -17.21 26.41 13.80
N TYR A 302 -15.97 26.70 14.17
CA TYR A 302 -15.61 27.32 15.45
C TYR A 302 -14.84 28.64 15.29
N SER A 303 -14.64 29.08 14.05
CA SER A 303 -13.84 30.25 13.71
C SER A 303 -14.45 31.03 12.54
N LYS A 304 -13.74 32.04 12.04
CA LYS A 304 -14.12 32.75 10.80
C LYS A 304 -13.34 32.27 9.58
N ASN A 305 -12.57 31.19 9.72
CA ASN A 305 -11.75 30.66 8.65
C ASN A 305 -12.61 29.96 7.59
N THR A 306 -12.12 29.93 6.35
CA THR A 306 -12.60 29.00 5.31
C THR A 306 -12.00 27.61 5.50
N TYR A 307 -12.53 26.58 4.84
CA TYR A 307 -11.93 25.24 4.85
C TYR A 307 -10.50 25.22 4.30
N ASP A 308 -10.21 26.05 3.30
CA ASP A 308 -8.84 26.21 2.78
C ASP A 308 -7.89 26.84 3.82
N GLN A 309 -8.37 27.85 4.57
CA GLN A 309 -7.59 28.43 5.67
C GLN A 309 -7.39 27.42 6.81
N PHE A 310 -8.38 26.59 7.13
CA PHE A 310 -8.24 25.50 8.10
C PHE A 310 -7.20 24.47 7.65
N LYS A 311 -7.30 23.99 6.40
CA LYS A 311 -6.35 23.04 5.82
C LYS A 311 -4.91 23.58 5.92
N ASN A 312 -4.71 24.85 5.61
CA ASN A 312 -3.39 25.47 5.53
C ASN A 312 -2.95 26.22 6.80
N ALA A 313 -3.67 26.07 7.93
CA ALA A 313 -3.39 26.83 9.16
C ALA A 313 -2.02 26.52 9.79
N PHE A 314 -1.46 25.35 9.51
CA PHE A 314 -0.19 24.86 10.10
C PHE A 314 0.81 24.51 8.99
N PRO A 315 1.45 25.51 8.38
CA PRO A 315 2.40 25.28 7.29
C PRO A 315 3.68 24.57 7.79
N PRO A 316 4.55 24.08 6.90
CA PRO A 316 5.75 23.33 7.29
C PRO A 316 6.68 24.08 8.24
N GLU A 317 6.68 25.42 8.20
CA GLU A 317 7.47 26.28 9.10
C GLU A 317 6.92 26.34 10.53
N PHE A 318 5.69 25.91 10.77
CA PHE A 318 5.12 25.81 12.12
C PHE A 318 5.80 24.65 12.86
N MET A 319 6.75 24.94 13.74
CA MET A 319 7.47 23.91 14.49
C MET A 319 6.71 23.44 15.73
N ASN A 320 7.12 22.27 16.22
CA ASN A 320 6.62 21.66 17.45
C ASN A 320 5.10 21.39 17.41
N MET A 321 4.54 21.02 16.26
CA MET A 321 3.14 20.59 16.15
C MET A 321 2.86 19.47 17.18
N PRO A 322 1.83 19.61 18.05
CA PRO A 322 1.53 18.59 19.04
C PRO A 322 1.19 17.26 18.40
N VAL A 323 1.87 16.21 18.83
CA VAL A 323 1.68 14.85 18.29
C VAL A 323 1.59 13.81 19.40
N MET A 324 0.90 12.70 19.12
CA MET A 324 0.93 11.49 19.95
C MET A 324 2.09 10.55 19.58
N GLY A 325 2.76 10.82 18.46
CA GLY A 325 3.91 10.07 17.97
C GLY A 325 5.19 10.21 18.80
N ALA A 326 6.19 9.38 18.48
CA ALA A 326 7.41 9.22 19.26
C ALA A 326 8.43 10.36 19.11
N TRP A 327 8.36 11.13 18.02
CA TRP A 327 9.20 12.30 17.76
C TRP A 327 8.34 13.46 17.22
N VAL A 328 8.79 14.69 17.46
CA VAL A 328 8.11 15.94 17.13
C VAL A 328 8.97 16.74 16.15
N PRO A 329 8.42 17.39 15.10
CA PRO A 329 9.21 18.21 14.18
C PRO A 329 9.73 19.47 14.88
N VAL A 330 11.04 19.69 14.83
CA VAL A 330 11.70 20.84 15.49
C VAL A 330 12.52 21.71 14.54
N GLU A 331 12.84 21.21 13.35
CA GLU A 331 13.44 22.00 12.29
C GLU A 331 12.89 21.59 10.93
N TYR A 332 12.64 22.58 10.09
CA TYR A 332 12.37 22.41 8.67
C TYR A 332 13.24 23.38 7.87
N ARG A 333 13.94 22.83 6.88
CA ARG A 333 14.61 23.60 5.82
C ARG A 333 14.08 23.11 4.48
N SER A 334 13.45 24.02 3.73
CA SER A 334 12.83 23.72 2.44
C SER A 334 13.80 23.01 1.51
N ASP A 335 13.33 21.92 0.89
CA ASP A 335 14.09 21.09 -0.05
C ASP A 335 15.43 20.53 0.47
N ASP A 336 15.62 20.51 1.80
CA ASP A 336 16.80 19.94 2.44
C ASP A 336 16.42 18.88 3.49
N ILE A 337 15.79 19.29 4.59
CA ILE A 337 15.59 18.39 5.74
C ILE A 337 14.40 18.78 6.62
N ILE A 338 13.78 17.77 7.23
CA ILE A 338 13.00 17.88 8.46
C ILE A 338 13.75 17.12 9.57
N VAL A 339 13.92 17.75 10.73
CA VAL A 339 14.51 17.14 11.92
C VAL A 339 13.46 16.99 12.99
N MET A 340 13.40 15.81 13.61
CA MET A 340 12.43 15.50 14.66
C MET A 340 13.12 15.02 15.93
N ARG A 341 12.72 15.55 17.08
CA ARG A 341 13.28 15.19 18.41
C ARG A 341 12.30 14.37 19.22
N ARG A 342 12.82 13.50 20.09
CA ARG A 342 12.00 12.63 20.96
C ARG A 342 10.87 13.40 21.63
N ASN A 343 9.68 12.82 21.64
CA ASN A 343 8.54 13.35 22.36
C ASN A 343 8.70 13.05 23.86
N PRO A 344 8.84 14.06 24.75
CA PRO A 344 8.97 13.82 26.17
C PRO A 344 7.68 13.27 26.81
N TYR A 345 6.53 13.40 26.17
CA TYR A 345 5.25 12.88 26.65
C TYR A 345 4.85 11.55 25.99
N TYR A 346 5.78 10.90 25.26
CA TYR A 346 5.44 9.63 24.61
C TYR A 346 5.04 8.57 25.64
N TRP A 347 3.96 7.86 25.32
CA TRP A 347 3.14 7.08 26.25
C TRP A 347 3.43 5.58 26.19
N LYS A 348 4.46 5.18 25.43
CA LYS A 348 4.92 3.79 25.28
C LYS A 348 6.25 3.59 26.00
N VAL A 349 6.41 2.43 26.63
CA VAL A 349 7.59 2.01 27.39
C VAL A 349 7.98 0.57 27.01
N ASP A 350 9.18 0.14 27.37
CA ASP A 350 9.53 -1.28 27.39
C ASP A 350 9.16 -1.96 28.74
N GLU A 351 9.36 -3.28 28.84
CA GLU A 351 9.13 -4.03 30.10
C GLU A 351 10.03 -3.63 31.28
N LYS A 352 11.06 -2.81 31.06
CA LYS A 352 11.93 -2.25 32.10
C LYS A 352 11.54 -0.83 32.48
N GLY A 353 10.47 -0.28 31.91
CA GLY A 353 10.00 1.07 32.20
C GLY A 353 10.79 2.16 31.49
N ASN A 354 11.66 1.84 30.54
CA ASN A 354 12.33 2.85 29.73
C ASN A 354 11.31 3.52 28.81
N GLN A 355 11.09 4.82 28.98
CA GLN A 355 10.23 5.62 28.11
C GLN A 355 10.80 5.65 26.70
N LEU A 356 10.06 5.11 25.74
CA LEU A 356 10.42 5.12 24.33
C LEU A 356 10.24 6.52 23.72
N PRO A 357 10.82 6.82 22.55
CA PRO A 357 11.69 5.96 21.74
C PRO A 357 13.08 5.77 22.36
N TYR A 358 13.82 4.73 21.93
CA TYR A 358 15.26 4.64 22.26
C TYR A 358 16.08 5.69 21.49
N LEU A 359 15.80 5.85 20.19
CA LEU A 359 16.48 6.84 19.35
C LEU A 359 16.04 8.26 19.72
N ASN A 360 16.98 9.18 19.81
CA ASN A 360 16.66 10.56 20.21
C ASN A 360 16.11 11.41 19.07
N GLU A 361 16.50 11.10 17.82
CA GLU A 361 16.27 11.95 16.67
C GLU A 361 15.92 11.17 15.40
N LEU A 362 15.05 11.74 14.57
CA LEU A 362 14.84 11.32 13.19
C LEU A 362 15.19 12.45 12.23
N HIS A 363 15.75 12.10 11.08
CA HIS A 363 15.90 13.01 9.95
C HIS A 363 15.06 12.53 8.78
N TYR A 364 14.47 13.46 8.05
CA TYR A 364 13.89 13.20 6.73
C TYR A 364 14.52 14.17 5.74
N LYS A 365 15.47 13.66 4.95
CA LYS A 365 16.08 14.46 3.89
C LYS A 365 15.12 14.55 2.71
N LEU A 366 14.85 15.77 2.26
CA LEU A 366 13.92 16.08 1.20
C LEU A 366 14.62 15.96 -0.15
N SER A 367 14.62 14.75 -0.72
CA SER A 367 15.31 14.41 -1.97
C SER A 367 14.33 13.75 -2.94
N THR A 368 14.68 12.59 -3.51
CA THR A 368 13.84 11.77 -4.41
C THR A 368 13.71 10.34 -3.88
N TRP A 369 12.67 9.62 -4.33
CA TRP A 369 12.47 8.21 -3.95
C TRP A 369 13.59 7.29 -4.44
N ALA A 370 14.20 7.59 -5.58
CA ALA A 370 15.36 6.84 -6.07
C ALA A 370 16.63 7.12 -5.24
N ASP A 371 16.82 8.36 -4.79
CA ASP A 371 17.96 8.73 -3.93
C ASP A 371 17.86 8.09 -2.53
N ARG A 372 16.65 7.76 -2.05
CA ARG A 372 16.46 6.95 -0.84
C ARG A 372 17.21 5.61 -0.93
N ASP A 373 17.08 4.91 -2.05
CA ASP A 373 17.77 3.64 -2.28
C ASP A 373 19.29 3.84 -2.30
N VAL A 374 19.76 4.85 -3.06
CA VAL A 374 21.18 5.18 -3.21
C VAL A 374 21.82 5.49 -1.85
N GLN A 375 21.20 6.39 -1.07
CA GLN A 375 21.71 6.78 0.23
C GLN A 375 21.64 5.64 1.25
N ALA A 376 20.63 4.77 1.19
CA ALA A 376 20.50 3.63 2.10
C ALA A 376 21.60 2.59 1.86
N VAL A 377 21.86 2.21 0.59
CA VAL A 377 22.96 1.27 0.28
C VAL A 377 24.35 1.90 0.47
N ALA A 378 24.46 3.23 0.42
CA ALA A 378 25.68 3.97 0.74
C ALA A 378 25.90 4.17 2.25
N GLY A 379 24.84 4.04 3.08
CA GLY A 379 24.88 4.23 4.53
C GLY A 379 24.76 5.68 5.01
N SER A 380 24.43 6.63 4.11
CA SER A 380 24.09 8.01 4.49
C SER A 380 22.61 8.15 4.85
N ALA A 381 21.77 7.19 4.48
CA ALA A 381 20.43 6.97 4.99
C ALA A 381 20.33 5.58 5.66
N ASP A 382 19.27 5.39 6.42
CA ASP A 382 19.16 4.27 7.36
C ASP A 382 18.08 3.27 7.03
N ILE A 383 17.11 3.64 6.19
CA ILE A 383 16.04 2.77 5.74
C ILE A 383 15.64 3.12 4.29
N SER A 384 15.33 2.11 3.49
CA SER A 384 14.62 2.26 2.23
C SER A 384 13.68 1.09 1.99
N ASN A 385 12.52 1.38 1.41
CA ASN A 385 11.72 0.40 0.70
C ASN A 385 12.21 0.37 -0.76
N LEU A 386 13.04 -0.62 -1.11
CA LEU A 386 13.49 -0.79 -2.49
C LEU A 386 12.33 -1.35 -3.31
N GLU A 387 11.60 -0.45 -3.96
CA GLU A 387 10.29 -0.71 -4.59
C GLU A 387 10.24 -0.33 -6.07
N GLN A 388 11.31 0.27 -6.60
CA GLN A 388 11.47 0.61 -8.02
C GLN A 388 12.44 -0.40 -8.68
N PRO A 389 11.95 -1.28 -9.57
CA PRO A 389 12.76 -2.35 -10.16
C PRO A 389 14.02 -1.87 -10.88
N GLU A 390 13.99 -0.66 -11.43
CA GLU A 390 15.11 0.00 -12.09
C GLU A 390 16.33 0.13 -11.17
N ASN A 391 16.12 0.21 -9.85
CA ASN A 391 17.17 0.32 -8.84
C ASN A 391 17.65 -1.04 -8.30
N PHE A 392 16.97 -2.17 -8.61
CA PHE A 392 17.24 -3.46 -7.97
C PHE A 392 18.67 -3.95 -8.21
N VAL A 393 19.14 -3.90 -9.46
CA VAL A 393 20.46 -4.44 -9.82
C VAL A 393 21.59 -3.62 -9.17
N ALA A 394 21.47 -2.29 -9.14
CA ALA A 394 22.47 -1.43 -8.52
C ALA A 394 22.53 -1.65 -7.00
N SER A 395 21.37 -1.70 -6.34
CA SER A 395 21.25 -1.96 -4.91
C SER A 395 21.76 -3.34 -4.51
N LEU A 396 21.43 -4.39 -5.29
CA LEU A 396 21.93 -5.75 -5.08
C LEU A 396 23.46 -5.83 -5.21
N LYS A 397 24.04 -5.18 -6.22
CA LYS A 397 25.50 -5.13 -6.40
C LYS A 397 26.20 -4.50 -5.19
N ARG A 398 25.65 -3.39 -4.68
CA ARG A 398 26.20 -2.71 -3.49
C ARG A 398 26.02 -3.56 -2.24
N ALA A 399 24.84 -4.17 -2.04
CA ALA A 399 24.54 -5.02 -0.90
C ALA A 399 25.38 -6.31 -0.84
N ALA A 400 25.85 -6.80 -1.99
CA ALA A 400 26.72 -7.97 -2.08
C ALA A 400 28.16 -7.71 -1.55
N GLU A 401 28.56 -6.45 -1.38
CA GLU A 401 29.85 -6.13 -0.79
C GLU A 401 29.88 -6.43 0.71
N LYS A 402 30.95 -7.09 1.19
CA LYS A 402 31.12 -7.41 2.62
C LYS A 402 31.11 -6.15 3.50
N THR A 403 31.59 -5.03 2.96
CA THR A 403 31.68 -3.72 3.61
C THR A 403 30.40 -2.90 3.48
N ALA A 404 29.34 -3.42 2.84
CA ALA A 404 28.08 -2.70 2.71
C ALA A 404 27.52 -2.32 4.10
N PRO A 405 27.10 -1.06 4.32
CA PRO A 405 26.65 -0.59 5.64
C PRO A 405 25.21 -1.02 5.96
N ALA A 406 24.42 -1.41 4.96
CA ALA A 406 23.04 -1.83 5.10
C ALA A 406 22.85 -3.31 4.74
N ARG A 407 21.82 -3.94 5.31
CA ARG A 407 21.28 -5.22 4.85
C ARG A 407 20.11 -4.96 3.90
N LEU A 408 19.90 -5.86 2.96
CA LEU A 408 18.81 -5.85 1.99
C LEU A 408 18.15 -7.23 2.06
N ALA A 409 16.82 -7.29 2.12
CA ALA A 409 16.07 -8.54 2.07
C ALA A 409 14.77 -8.36 1.28
N PHE A 410 14.60 -9.13 0.21
CA PHE A 410 13.35 -9.14 -0.57
C PHE A 410 12.22 -9.90 0.14
N GLY A 411 11.01 -9.35 0.10
CA GLY A 411 9.80 -10.00 0.56
C GLY A 411 9.06 -10.78 -0.55
N PRO A 412 7.78 -11.15 -0.31
CA PRO A 412 6.89 -11.67 -1.34
C PRO A 412 6.54 -10.60 -2.40
N ARG A 413 5.95 -11.03 -3.52
CA ARG A 413 5.41 -10.13 -4.55
C ARG A 413 4.16 -9.45 -4.03
N LEU A 414 4.29 -8.24 -3.49
CA LEU A 414 3.20 -7.43 -2.94
C LEU A 414 3.16 -6.01 -3.50
N ILE A 415 4.11 -5.66 -4.38
CA ILE A 415 4.09 -4.40 -5.13
C ILE A 415 3.50 -4.68 -6.51
N GLY A 416 2.26 -4.24 -6.71
CA GLY A 416 1.56 -4.35 -7.99
C GLY A 416 1.21 -2.98 -8.54
N TYR A 417 1.05 -2.89 -9.86
CA TYR A 417 0.60 -1.69 -10.56
C TYR A 417 -0.62 -2.01 -11.42
N ASN A 418 -1.61 -1.12 -11.36
CA ASN A 418 -2.83 -1.19 -12.17
C ASN A 418 -2.99 0.08 -12.99
N LEU A 419 -3.47 -0.08 -14.21
CA LEU A 419 -4.18 0.95 -14.95
C LEU A 419 -5.64 0.92 -14.48
N ARG A 420 -6.10 2.03 -13.90
CA ARG A 420 -7.50 2.19 -13.47
C ARG A 420 -8.22 3.13 -14.42
N MET A 421 -9.45 2.76 -14.76
CA MET A 421 -10.32 3.53 -15.64
C MET A 421 -11.43 4.17 -14.82
N ASN A 422 -11.70 5.46 -15.02
CA ASN A 422 -12.79 6.13 -14.32
C ASN A 422 -14.14 5.61 -14.85
N PHE A 423 -14.93 4.96 -14.00
CA PHE A 423 -16.22 4.35 -14.36
C PHE A 423 -17.44 5.23 -14.08
N SER A 424 -17.28 6.38 -13.42
CA SER A 424 -18.41 7.29 -13.16
C SER A 424 -18.86 7.92 -14.47
N ALA A 425 -20.05 7.56 -14.94
CA ALA A 425 -20.75 8.24 -16.03
C ALA A 425 -21.76 9.28 -15.52
N ASN A 426 -21.90 9.46 -14.20
CA ASN A 426 -22.83 10.42 -13.60
C ASN A 426 -22.18 11.72 -13.06
N GLY A 427 -20.97 12.04 -13.52
CA GLY A 427 -20.38 13.38 -13.36
C GLY A 427 -19.31 13.55 -12.29
N TRP A 428 -18.76 12.49 -11.69
CA TRP A 428 -17.55 12.62 -10.84
C TRP A 428 -16.39 13.24 -11.64
N GLY A 429 -15.87 14.37 -11.14
CA GLY A 429 -14.84 15.17 -11.78
C GLY A 429 -15.32 16.13 -12.87
N ASN A 430 -16.64 16.27 -13.07
CA ASN A 430 -17.25 17.18 -14.05
C ASN A 430 -16.61 17.06 -15.44
N PRO A 431 -16.61 15.87 -16.06
CA PRO A 431 -15.97 15.68 -17.35
C PRO A 431 -16.62 16.55 -18.44
N ASP A 432 -15.82 16.99 -19.40
CA ASP A 432 -16.32 17.57 -20.64
C ASP A 432 -16.90 16.48 -21.57
N GLU A 433 -17.40 16.87 -22.75
CA GLU A 433 -18.01 15.92 -23.71
C GLU A 433 -17.06 14.76 -24.06
N ARG A 434 -15.77 15.06 -24.26
CA ARG A 434 -14.74 14.07 -24.56
C ARG A 434 -14.52 13.13 -23.38
N GLY A 435 -14.32 13.68 -22.18
CA GLY A 435 -14.15 12.90 -20.96
C GLY A 435 -15.34 11.99 -20.69
N GLN A 436 -16.56 12.50 -20.85
CA GLN A 436 -17.79 11.72 -20.68
C GLN A 436 -17.85 10.56 -21.68
N ALA A 437 -17.49 10.79 -22.95
CA ALA A 437 -17.42 9.72 -23.95
C ALA A 437 -16.39 8.63 -23.57
N ILE A 438 -15.26 9.01 -22.94
CA ILE A 438 -14.32 8.03 -22.40
C ILE A 438 -14.89 7.27 -21.20
N ARG A 439 -15.70 7.89 -20.33
CA ARG A 439 -16.39 7.15 -19.24
C ARG A 439 -17.29 6.06 -19.79
N GLU A 440 -18.06 6.35 -20.84
CA GLU A 440 -18.91 5.34 -21.49
C GLU A 440 -18.08 4.21 -22.12
N LEU A 441 -16.95 4.53 -22.75
CA LEU A 441 -16.02 3.50 -23.23
C LEU A 441 -15.43 2.67 -22.10
N ASN A 442 -15.00 3.28 -21.00
CA ASN A 442 -14.47 2.57 -19.84
C ASN A 442 -15.49 1.56 -19.27
N ARG A 443 -16.79 1.89 -19.31
CA ARG A 443 -17.88 1.01 -18.86
C ARG A 443 -18.21 -0.10 -19.86
N ASN A 444 -17.82 0.02 -21.12
CA ASN A 444 -17.96 -1.03 -22.12
C ASN A 444 -16.97 -2.18 -21.87
N GLU A 445 -17.50 -3.39 -21.66
CA GLU A 445 -16.67 -4.57 -21.32
C GLU A 445 -15.76 -5.01 -22.48
N ASP A 446 -16.21 -4.92 -23.73
CA ASP A 446 -15.39 -5.25 -24.90
C ASP A 446 -14.21 -4.27 -25.03
N PHE A 447 -14.43 -2.99 -24.73
CA PHE A 447 -13.34 -2.01 -24.67
C PHE A 447 -12.30 -2.36 -23.59
N ARG A 448 -12.74 -2.71 -22.37
CA ARG A 448 -11.81 -3.14 -21.30
C ARG A 448 -11.04 -4.41 -21.67
N LYS A 449 -11.71 -5.39 -22.30
CA LYS A 449 -11.09 -6.61 -22.84
C LYS A 449 -10.05 -6.28 -23.90
N ALA A 450 -10.37 -5.38 -24.84
CA ALA A 450 -9.43 -4.93 -25.86
C ALA A 450 -8.15 -4.35 -25.24
N VAL A 451 -8.29 -3.44 -24.26
CA VAL A 451 -7.15 -2.81 -23.59
C VAL A 451 -6.28 -3.85 -22.87
N THR A 452 -6.87 -4.74 -22.08
CA THR A 452 -6.08 -5.74 -21.33
C THR A 452 -5.40 -6.76 -22.24
N MET A 453 -6.03 -7.14 -23.37
CA MET A 453 -5.46 -8.06 -24.38
C MET A 453 -4.34 -7.43 -25.21
N ALA A 454 -4.34 -6.11 -25.37
CA ALA A 454 -3.29 -5.41 -26.10
C ALA A 454 -1.99 -5.23 -25.30
N LEU A 455 -1.96 -5.61 -24.01
CA LEU A 455 -0.78 -5.53 -23.18
C LEU A 455 0.04 -6.84 -23.20
N ASP A 456 1.22 -6.78 -23.82
CA ASP A 456 2.32 -7.70 -23.60
C ASP A 456 2.93 -7.46 -22.22
N ARG A 457 2.33 -8.09 -21.21
CA ARG A 457 2.76 -8.02 -19.81
C ARG A 457 4.17 -8.55 -19.59
N LYS A 458 4.63 -9.47 -20.45
CA LYS A 458 6.02 -9.94 -20.38
C LYS A 458 6.98 -8.83 -20.79
N ALA A 459 6.69 -8.12 -21.88
CA ALA A 459 7.50 -6.98 -22.32
C ALA A 459 7.49 -5.84 -21.28
N ILE A 460 6.34 -5.57 -20.64
CA ILE A 460 6.24 -4.60 -19.53
C ILE A 460 7.13 -5.03 -18.36
N GLY A 461 7.07 -6.29 -17.94
CA GLY A 461 7.92 -6.79 -16.86
C GLY A 461 9.42 -6.67 -17.19
N ASP A 462 9.81 -7.11 -18.40
CA ASP A 462 11.19 -7.09 -18.87
C ASP A 462 11.76 -5.67 -19.06
N SER A 463 10.90 -4.66 -19.30
CA SER A 463 11.33 -3.26 -19.43
C SER A 463 11.71 -2.62 -18.10
N LEU A 464 11.11 -3.08 -17.00
CA LEU A 464 11.44 -2.61 -15.64
C LEU A 464 12.70 -3.30 -15.10
N VAL A 465 12.71 -4.63 -15.11
CA VAL A 465 13.84 -5.43 -14.65
C VAL A 465 13.78 -6.85 -15.23
N LYS A 466 14.92 -7.38 -15.65
CA LYS A 466 15.04 -8.79 -16.07
C LYS A 466 15.27 -9.70 -14.87
N GLY A 467 14.95 -10.98 -15.04
CA GLY A 467 15.16 -12.01 -14.03
C GLY A 467 13.86 -12.44 -13.35
N PRO A 468 13.91 -13.11 -12.19
CA PRO A 468 12.74 -13.75 -11.59
C PRO A 468 11.82 -12.80 -10.79
N PHE A 469 12.02 -11.48 -10.89
CA PHE A 469 11.30 -10.51 -10.06
C PHE A 469 9.83 -10.37 -10.47
N THR A 470 9.57 -10.03 -11.73
CA THR A 470 8.23 -9.69 -12.21
C THR A 470 7.38 -10.93 -12.45
N ALA A 471 6.07 -10.78 -12.24
CA ALA A 471 5.05 -11.78 -12.53
C ALA A 471 4.00 -11.22 -13.49
N ILE A 472 3.40 -12.10 -14.30
CA ILE A 472 2.26 -11.73 -15.14
C ILE A 472 1.07 -11.46 -14.23
N TYR A 473 0.64 -10.21 -14.21
CA TYR A 473 -0.39 -9.71 -13.29
C TYR A 473 -1.59 -9.18 -14.09
N PRO A 474 -2.72 -9.93 -14.13
CA PRO A 474 -3.93 -9.50 -14.83
C PRO A 474 -4.69 -8.37 -14.13
N GLY A 475 -4.47 -8.19 -12.82
CA GLY A 475 -5.23 -7.30 -11.94
C GLY A 475 -5.77 -8.05 -10.72
N GLY A 476 -6.44 -7.34 -9.82
CA GLY A 476 -7.03 -7.91 -8.60
C GLY A 476 -6.03 -8.11 -7.46
N LEU A 477 -6.24 -9.14 -6.65
CA LEU A 477 -5.40 -9.45 -5.48
C LEU A 477 -3.98 -9.83 -5.91
N SER A 478 -2.99 -9.33 -5.18
CA SER A 478 -1.58 -9.64 -5.44
C SER A 478 -1.25 -11.11 -5.16
N SER A 479 -0.40 -11.72 -5.98
CA SER A 479 -0.07 -13.15 -5.83
C SER A 479 0.69 -13.50 -4.54
N GLY A 480 1.23 -12.50 -3.84
CA GLY A 480 1.92 -12.68 -2.56
C GLY A 480 1.01 -12.73 -1.33
N THR A 481 -0.29 -12.41 -1.44
CA THR A 481 -1.22 -12.47 -0.30
C THR A 481 -1.80 -13.87 -0.10
N SER A 482 -2.11 -14.24 1.15
CA SER A 482 -2.72 -15.55 1.48
C SER A 482 -4.13 -15.72 0.92
N PHE A 483 -4.82 -14.64 0.58
CA PHE A 483 -6.15 -14.68 -0.05
C PHE A 483 -6.12 -14.94 -1.55
N TYR A 484 -4.95 -14.89 -2.18
CA TYR A 484 -4.82 -15.09 -3.62
C TYR A 484 -5.10 -16.54 -4.01
N ASP A 485 -5.94 -16.71 -5.03
CA ASP A 485 -6.15 -17.99 -5.69
C ASP A 485 -5.92 -17.85 -7.20
N ARG A 486 -4.92 -18.57 -7.69
CA ARG A 486 -4.53 -18.53 -9.11
C ARG A 486 -5.64 -19.04 -10.03
N ASN A 487 -6.40 -20.05 -9.60
CA ASN A 487 -7.46 -20.65 -10.42
C ASN A 487 -8.69 -19.74 -10.51
N SER A 488 -8.87 -18.85 -9.54
CA SER A 488 -9.84 -17.76 -9.57
C SER A 488 -9.38 -16.51 -10.33
N THR A 489 -8.17 -16.49 -10.88
CA THR A 489 -7.64 -15.30 -11.56
C THR A 489 -7.79 -15.44 -13.07
N VAL A 490 -8.66 -14.64 -13.68
CA VAL A 490 -8.86 -14.62 -15.12
C VAL A 490 -7.76 -13.80 -15.78
N TYR A 491 -7.05 -14.41 -16.73
CA TYR A 491 -5.99 -13.81 -17.51
C TYR A 491 -6.37 -13.78 -18.99
N TYR A 492 -6.36 -12.58 -19.56
CA TYR A 492 -6.48 -12.33 -20.98
C TYR A 492 -5.06 -12.23 -21.60
N PRO A 493 -4.62 -13.22 -22.40
CA PRO A 493 -3.29 -13.22 -23.00
C PRO A 493 -3.08 -12.05 -23.97
N PHE A 494 -1.82 -11.76 -24.28
CA PHE A 494 -1.50 -10.79 -25.32
C PHE A 494 -1.98 -11.30 -26.68
N ASP A 495 -2.97 -10.62 -27.24
CA ASP A 495 -3.55 -10.90 -28.55
C ASP A 495 -4.02 -9.58 -29.17
N LEU A 496 -3.09 -8.89 -29.84
CA LEU A 496 -3.38 -7.60 -30.50
C LEU A 496 -4.46 -7.72 -31.58
N LYS A 497 -4.56 -8.86 -32.26
CA LYS A 497 -5.57 -9.07 -33.31
C LYS A 497 -6.95 -9.22 -32.70
N GLY A 498 -7.08 -10.05 -31.66
CA GLY A 498 -8.30 -10.17 -30.86
C GLY A 498 -8.70 -8.84 -30.22
N ALA A 499 -7.74 -8.10 -29.67
CA ALA A 499 -7.99 -6.78 -29.08
C ALA A 499 -8.60 -5.78 -30.08
N LYS A 500 -8.11 -5.75 -31.33
CA LYS A 500 -8.72 -4.92 -32.40
C LYS A 500 -10.14 -5.37 -32.75
N ALA A 501 -10.43 -6.67 -32.68
CA ALA A 501 -11.78 -7.18 -32.88
C ALA A 501 -12.71 -6.77 -31.73
N GLU A 502 -12.24 -6.78 -30.48
CA GLU A 502 -13.00 -6.28 -29.33
C GLU A 502 -13.24 -4.77 -29.39
N LEU A 503 -12.27 -3.96 -29.85
CA LEU A 503 -12.51 -2.53 -30.12
C LEU A 503 -13.62 -2.30 -31.16
N ALA A 504 -13.67 -3.13 -32.20
CA ALA A 504 -14.73 -3.04 -33.21
C ALA A 504 -16.10 -3.38 -32.61
N LYS A 505 -16.20 -4.34 -31.68
CA LYS A 505 -17.45 -4.63 -30.95
C LYS A 505 -17.87 -3.48 -30.02
N ALA A 506 -16.89 -2.77 -29.45
CA ALA A 506 -17.13 -1.52 -28.72
C ALA A 506 -17.54 -0.35 -29.64
N GLY A 507 -17.67 -0.57 -30.96
CA GLY A 507 -18.14 0.41 -31.93
C GLY A 507 -17.06 1.37 -32.46
N LEU A 508 -15.79 1.08 -32.19
CA LEU A 508 -14.67 1.94 -32.58
C LEU A 508 -14.02 1.45 -33.86
N LYS A 509 -13.73 2.38 -34.77
CA LYS A 509 -13.05 2.11 -36.05
C LYS A 509 -12.27 3.34 -36.50
N ASP A 510 -11.11 3.12 -37.12
CA ASP A 510 -10.39 4.14 -37.87
C ASP A 510 -11.15 4.44 -39.19
N THR A 511 -11.73 5.62 -39.29
CA THR A 511 -12.57 6.09 -40.40
C THR A 511 -11.87 7.12 -41.30
N ASP A 512 -10.78 7.72 -40.85
CA ASP A 512 -10.00 8.71 -41.60
C ASP A 512 -8.63 8.19 -42.06
N GLY A 513 -8.25 6.98 -41.63
CA GLY A 513 -7.04 6.27 -42.04
C GLY A 513 -5.77 6.73 -41.32
N ASN A 514 -5.90 7.46 -40.21
CA ASN A 514 -4.76 8.03 -39.48
C ASN A 514 -4.09 7.02 -38.52
N GLY A 515 -4.65 5.82 -38.37
CA GLY A 515 -4.16 4.76 -37.50
C GLY A 515 -4.75 4.77 -36.08
N ILE A 516 -5.58 5.76 -35.75
CA ILE A 516 -6.29 5.91 -34.49
C ILE A 516 -7.78 5.65 -34.74
N VAL A 517 -8.43 4.94 -33.81
CA VAL A 517 -9.87 4.71 -33.90
C VAL A 517 -10.65 5.98 -33.56
N ASN A 518 -11.73 6.23 -34.29
CA ASN A 518 -12.63 7.34 -34.02
C ASN A 518 -13.84 6.87 -33.21
N PHE A 519 -14.45 7.80 -32.49
CA PHE A 519 -15.79 7.61 -31.94
C PHE A 519 -16.82 7.46 -33.08
N PRO A 520 -17.98 6.82 -32.82
CA PRO A 520 -19.12 6.90 -33.73
C PRO A 520 -19.51 8.36 -34.02
N ALA A 521 -20.02 8.66 -35.22
CA ALA A 521 -20.30 10.04 -35.66
C ALA A 521 -21.21 10.86 -34.70
N GLY A 522 -22.06 10.20 -33.91
CA GLY A 522 -22.94 10.83 -32.92
C GLY A 522 -22.33 11.02 -31.53
N THR A 523 -21.08 10.60 -31.29
CA THR A 523 -20.39 10.64 -30.00
C THR A 523 -19.12 11.47 -30.14
N ALA A 524 -18.94 12.50 -29.32
CA ALA A 524 -17.78 13.39 -29.35
C ALA A 524 -17.44 13.94 -30.76
N GLY A 525 -18.46 14.10 -31.61
CA GLY A 525 -18.33 14.54 -33.01
C GLY A 525 -17.59 13.58 -33.94
N GLY A 526 -17.47 12.30 -33.62
CA GLY A 526 -16.78 11.31 -34.46
C GLY A 526 -15.27 11.52 -34.55
N LYS A 527 -14.67 12.18 -33.56
CA LYS A 527 -13.22 12.47 -33.50
C LYS A 527 -12.43 11.24 -33.08
N ASP A 528 -11.10 11.32 -33.21
CA ASP A 528 -10.16 10.36 -32.62
C ASP A 528 -10.43 10.12 -31.13
N VAL A 529 -10.30 8.86 -30.71
CA VAL A 529 -10.31 8.49 -29.30
C VAL A 529 -9.00 8.92 -28.67
N GLU A 530 -9.05 10.01 -27.89
CA GLU A 530 -7.95 10.54 -27.09
C GLU A 530 -8.23 10.40 -25.59
N ILE A 531 -7.34 9.71 -24.89
CA ILE A 531 -7.45 9.36 -23.48
C ILE A 531 -6.33 10.02 -22.68
N VAL A 532 -6.67 10.73 -21.62
CA VAL A 532 -5.71 11.35 -20.70
C VAL A 532 -5.39 10.39 -19.55
N MET A 533 -4.11 9.99 -19.44
CA MET A 533 -3.63 9.06 -18.42
C MET A 533 -2.84 9.81 -17.35
N LEU A 534 -3.41 9.87 -16.14
CA LEU A 534 -2.80 10.49 -14.96
C LEU A 534 -1.74 9.59 -14.35
N ILE A 535 -0.54 10.14 -14.06
CA ILE A 535 0.55 9.41 -13.40
C ILE A 535 1.22 10.25 -12.32
N ASN A 536 1.88 9.59 -11.36
CA ASN A 536 2.76 10.26 -10.41
C ASN A 536 4.16 10.44 -11.02
N ASN A 537 4.60 11.69 -11.16
CA ASN A 537 5.89 12.02 -11.78
C ASN A 537 7.11 11.83 -10.86
N GLN A 538 6.92 11.44 -9.60
CA GLN A 538 8.01 11.31 -8.62
C GLN A 538 8.67 9.92 -8.64
N TYR A 539 8.08 8.96 -9.33
CA TYR A 539 8.58 7.59 -9.46
C TYR A 539 8.99 7.29 -10.90
N THR A 540 10.13 6.64 -11.08
CA THR A 540 10.61 6.20 -12.39
C THR A 540 9.74 5.08 -12.93
N THR A 541 9.32 4.15 -12.05
CA THR A 541 8.47 3.01 -12.42
C THR A 541 7.13 3.46 -13.00
N ASP A 542 6.46 4.44 -12.38
CA ASP A 542 5.20 5.00 -12.87
C ASP A 542 5.36 5.58 -14.30
N LYS A 543 6.45 6.30 -14.57
CA LYS A 543 6.76 6.86 -15.90
C LYS A 543 7.05 5.76 -16.93
N SER A 544 7.88 4.77 -16.56
CA SER A 544 8.25 3.68 -17.47
C SER A 544 7.02 2.84 -17.85
N LEU A 545 6.15 2.55 -16.87
CA LEU A 545 4.87 1.87 -17.11
C LEU A 545 3.97 2.70 -18.02
N ALA A 546 3.89 4.02 -17.81
CA ALA A 546 3.10 4.92 -18.64
C ALA A 546 3.55 4.91 -20.10
N GLU A 547 4.84 5.07 -20.35
CA GLU A 547 5.43 5.01 -21.70
C GLU A 547 5.19 3.65 -22.36
N GLY A 548 5.33 2.56 -21.60
CA GLY A 548 5.05 1.20 -22.07
C GLY A 548 3.57 0.98 -22.42
N VAL A 549 2.64 1.56 -21.66
CA VAL A 549 1.21 1.52 -21.97
C VAL A 549 0.90 2.35 -23.22
N VAL A 550 1.42 3.57 -23.34
CA VAL A 550 1.25 4.43 -24.53
C VAL A 550 1.68 3.67 -25.79
N ALA A 551 2.91 3.13 -25.81
CA ALA A 551 3.45 2.43 -26.97
C ALA A 551 2.66 1.17 -27.37
N GLN A 552 1.92 0.56 -26.44
CA GLN A 552 1.08 -0.61 -26.73
C GLN A 552 -0.35 -0.23 -27.15
N MET A 553 -0.89 0.83 -26.56
CA MET A 553 -2.19 1.39 -26.96
C MET A 553 -2.14 2.00 -28.36
N GLU A 554 -1.03 2.63 -28.74
CA GLU A 554 -0.81 3.11 -30.11
C GLU A 554 -0.92 1.98 -31.15
N LYS A 555 -0.36 0.79 -30.86
CA LYS A 555 -0.47 -0.39 -31.75
C LYS A 555 -1.90 -0.90 -31.86
N LEU A 556 -2.68 -0.76 -30.79
CA LEU A 556 -4.10 -1.08 -30.74
C LEU A 556 -4.94 -0.06 -31.54
N GLY A 557 -4.46 1.18 -31.66
CA GLY A 557 -5.12 2.28 -32.36
C GLY A 557 -5.75 3.30 -31.40
N LEU A 558 -5.29 3.40 -30.16
CA LEU A 558 -5.76 4.38 -29.18
C LEU A 558 -4.67 5.43 -28.92
N LYS A 559 -5.06 6.71 -28.92
CA LYS A 559 -4.16 7.82 -28.60
C LYS A 559 -4.22 8.09 -27.09
N ILE A 560 -3.07 7.96 -26.42
CA ILE A 560 -2.93 8.22 -24.99
C ILE A 560 -2.06 9.45 -24.75
N VAL A 561 -2.53 10.39 -23.93
CA VAL A 561 -1.79 11.59 -23.52
C VAL A 561 -1.45 11.47 -22.04
N ILE A 562 -0.16 11.47 -21.70
CA ILE A 562 0.29 11.41 -20.30
C ILE A 562 0.06 12.77 -19.62
N ASN A 563 -0.62 12.75 -18.48
CA ASN A 563 -0.70 13.86 -17.54
C ASN A 563 0.12 13.50 -16.29
N ALA A 564 1.37 13.98 -16.23
CA ALA A 564 2.30 13.68 -15.15
C ALA A 564 2.28 14.81 -14.10
N LEU A 565 1.84 14.49 -12.87
CA LEU A 565 1.74 15.46 -11.78
C LEU A 565 2.57 15.02 -10.57
N ASP A 566 3.01 15.99 -9.77
CA ASP A 566 3.60 15.73 -8.45
C ASP A 566 2.56 15.09 -7.51
N GLY A 567 3.02 14.32 -6.52
CA GLY A 567 2.18 13.52 -5.61
C GLY A 567 0.87 14.20 -5.16
N PRO A 568 0.93 15.36 -4.48
CA PRO A 568 -0.27 16.06 -3.98
C PRO A 568 -1.24 16.48 -5.10
N LYS A 569 -0.73 17.04 -6.20
CA LYS A 569 -1.56 17.44 -7.35
C LYS A 569 -2.19 16.23 -8.03
N ARG A 570 -1.48 15.10 -8.07
CA ARG A 570 -1.98 13.82 -8.57
C ARG A 570 -3.09 13.29 -7.67
N ASP A 571 -2.90 13.31 -6.36
CA ASP A 571 -3.92 12.93 -5.36
C ASP A 571 -5.18 13.81 -5.50
N ASP A 572 -5.02 15.14 -5.56
CA ASP A 572 -6.13 16.07 -5.75
C ASP A 572 -6.90 15.80 -7.05
N ALA A 573 -6.20 15.55 -8.16
CA ALA A 573 -6.84 15.22 -9.43
C ALA A 573 -7.56 13.86 -9.38
N HIS A 574 -6.94 12.87 -8.76
CA HIS A 574 -7.50 11.52 -8.61
C HIS A 574 -8.75 11.53 -7.74
N TYR A 575 -8.69 12.01 -6.50
CA TYR A 575 -9.81 11.95 -5.56
C TYR A 575 -10.99 12.81 -6.01
N ALA A 576 -10.73 13.89 -6.75
CA ALA A 576 -11.75 14.71 -7.37
C ALA A 576 -12.29 14.15 -8.71
N GLY A 577 -11.79 13.02 -9.21
CA GLY A 577 -12.30 12.37 -10.43
C GLY A 577 -11.87 13.02 -11.74
N ARG A 578 -10.85 13.89 -11.72
CA ARG A 578 -10.34 14.63 -12.87
C ARG A 578 -9.30 13.82 -13.66
N PHE A 579 -9.70 12.64 -14.11
CA PHE A 579 -8.90 11.75 -14.95
C PHE A 579 -9.81 10.89 -15.84
N ASP A 580 -9.25 10.39 -16.95
CA ASP A 580 -9.88 9.33 -17.72
C ASP A 580 -9.35 7.98 -17.24
N TRP A 581 -8.02 7.82 -17.36
CA TRP A 581 -7.26 6.68 -16.86
C TRP A 581 -6.19 7.16 -15.88
N LEU A 582 -5.74 6.27 -15.01
CA LEU A 582 -4.60 6.52 -14.14
C LEU A 582 -3.75 5.26 -13.97
N ILE A 583 -2.44 5.42 -13.78
CA ILE A 583 -1.58 4.36 -13.29
C ILE A 583 -1.39 4.57 -11.79
N GLN A 584 -1.64 3.51 -11.02
CA GLN A 584 -1.47 3.52 -9.57
C GLN A 584 -0.75 2.27 -9.12
N ARG A 585 0.19 2.46 -8.19
CA ARG A 585 0.65 1.38 -7.33
C ARG A 585 -0.51 0.90 -6.45
N ASN A 586 -0.61 -0.41 -6.26
CA ASN A 586 -1.61 -1.01 -5.38
C ASN A 586 -1.51 -0.47 -3.95
N THR A 587 -2.67 -0.29 -3.33
CA THR A 587 -2.84 0.03 -1.91
C THR A 587 -3.06 -1.26 -1.10
N THR A 588 -3.29 -1.13 0.20
CA THR A 588 -3.20 -2.24 1.17
C THR A 588 -4.30 -3.28 1.01
N GLU A 589 -5.43 -2.92 0.39
CA GLU A 589 -6.55 -3.81 0.12
C GLU A 589 -6.17 -4.91 -0.89
N LEU A 590 -5.30 -4.61 -1.85
CA LEU A 590 -4.86 -5.62 -2.84
C LEU A 590 -3.65 -6.44 -2.38
N SER A 591 -2.88 -5.96 -1.40
CA SER A 591 -1.74 -6.67 -0.83
C SER A 591 -2.07 -7.47 0.44
N SER A 592 -3.16 -7.12 1.15
CA SER A 592 -3.54 -7.77 2.41
C SER A 592 -5.01 -8.17 2.51
N VAL A 593 -5.90 -7.60 1.69
CA VAL A 593 -7.37 -7.72 1.76
C VAL A 593 -8.00 -7.10 3.01
N VAL A 594 -7.43 -7.37 4.18
CA VAL A 594 -8.01 -7.00 5.47
C VAL A 594 -7.74 -5.54 5.86
N GLN A 595 -6.64 -4.94 5.40
CA GLN A 595 -6.45 -3.51 5.63
C GLN A 595 -7.24 -2.70 4.59
N ASN A 596 -8.13 -1.83 5.08
CA ASN A 596 -8.97 -0.94 4.26
C ASN A 596 -9.82 -1.70 3.23
N THR A 597 -10.46 -2.80 3.67
CA THR A 597 -11.27 -3.69 2.83
C THR A 597 -12.35 -2.95 2.03
N GLU A 598 -12.86 -1.82 2.54
CA GLU A 598 -13.83 -0.97 1.85
C GLU A 598 -13.36 -0.47 0.48
N GLN A 599 -12.04 -0.46 0.22
CA GLN A 599 -11.45 0.00 -1.03
C GLN A 599 -11.51 -1.05 -2.16
N LEU A 600 -11.85 -2.31 -1.84
CA LEU A 600 -11.96 -3.39 -2.82
C LEU A 600 -13.13 -3.20 -3.79
N ALA A 601 -14.18 -2.50 -3.37
CA ALA A 601 -15.39 -2.28 -4.14
C ALA A 601 -16.09 -0.97 -3.72
N PRO A 602 -16.94 -0.36 -4.57
CA PRO A 602 -17.66 0.88 -4.24
C PRO A 602 -18.82 0.63 -3.24
N ILE A 603 -18.51 0.13 -2.03
CA ILE A 603 -19.50 -0.14 -0.96
C ILE A 603 -20.07 1.15 -0.33
N GLY A 604 -19.38 2.27 -0.53
CA GLY A 604 -19.87 3.61 -0.24
C GLY A 604 -19.54 4.56 -1.39
N PRO A 605 -20.13 5.77 -1.42
CA PRO A 605 -20.03 6.71 -2.53
C PRO A 605 -18.60 7.16 -2.85
N ARG A 606 -17.66 6.99 -1.90
CA ARG A 606 -16.28 7.49 -2.01
C ARG A 606 -15.21 6.43 -1.72
N THR A 607 -15.59 5.18 -1.48
CA THR A 607 -14.63 4.13 -1.04
C THR A 607 -13.76 3.59 -2.17
N SER A 608 -14.30 3.51 -3.40
CA SER A 608 -13.56 3.03 -4.57
C SER A 608 -12.53 4.06 -5.08
N TRP A 609 -11.42 3.56 -5.61
CA TRP A 609 -10.40 4.37 -6.25
C TRP A 609 -10.77 4.88 -7.64
N HIS A 610 -11.71 4.24 -8.34
CA HIS A 610 -11.98 4.55 -9.75
C HIS A 610 -13.47 4.61 -10.11
N HIS A 611 -14.35 4.48 -9.12
CA HIS A 611 -15.78 4.70 -9.28
C HIS A 611 -16.37 5.34 -8.02
N ARG A 612 -16.36 6.68 -7.97
CA ARG A 612 -16.99 7.46 -6.90
C ARG A 612 -18.24 8.15 -7.42
N ALA A 613 -19.11 8.54 -6.49
CA ALA A 613 -20.35 9.23 -6.81
C ALA A 613 -20.11 10.59 -7.47
N GLY A 614 -21.02 10.96 -8.38
CA GLY A 614 -21.12 12.30 -8.94
C GLY A 614 -21.72 13.31 -7.96
N LYS A 615 -22.20 14.45 -8.48
CA LYS A 615 -22.69 15.58 -7.66
C LYS A 615 -23.90 15.25 -6.77
N ASP A 616 -24.70 14.27 -7.17
CA ASP A 616 -25.93 13.88 -6.47
C ASP A 616 -25.67 12.82 -5.38
N ASP A 617 -24.40 12.54 -5.08
CA ASP A 617 -23.91 11.52 -4.14
C ASP A 617 -24.44 10.10 -4.41
N GLN A 618 -24.85 9.83 -5.66
CA GLN A 618 -25.30 8.52 -6.14
C GLN A 618 -24.18 7.81 -6.92
N LEU A 619 -24.11 6.49 -6.80
CA LEU A 619 -23.24 5.63 -7.61
C LEU A 619 -24.03 5.04 -8.79
N ASP A 620 -23.44 5.06 -9.99
CA ASP A 620 -23.99 4.44 -11.20
C ASP A 620 -23.34 3.06 -11.47
N LEU A 621 -23.43 2.15 -10.49
CA LEU A 621 -22.77 0.85 -10.52
C LEU A 621 -23.21 -0.06 -11.67
N MET A 622 -22.23 -0.66 -12.34
CA MET A 622 -22.44 -1.78 -13.26
C MET A 622 -22.84 -3.06 -12.49
N PRO A 623 -23.50 -4.05 -13.14
CA PRO A 623 -23.95 -5.26 -12.46
C PRO A 623 -22.85 -6.01 -11.70
N PHE A 624 -21.65 -6.17 -12.28
CA PHE A 624 -20.55 -6.86 -11.62
C PHE A 624 -20.04 -6.10 -10.40
N GLU A 625 -20.09 -4.76 -10.38
CA GLU A 625 -19.67 -3.96 -9.23
C GLU A 625 -20.61 -4.13 -8.04
N LYS A 626 -21.91 -4.33 -8.31
CA LYS A 626 -22.89 -4.68 -7.26
C LYS A 626 -22.57 -6.05 -6.65
N GLU A 627 -22.17 -7.03 -7.47
CA GLU A 627 -21.75 -8.34 -6.98
C GLU A 627 -20.45 -8.25 -6.14
N LEU A 628 -19.49 -7.45 -6.58
CA LEU A 628 -18.28 -7.17 -5.79
C LEU A 628 -18.63 -6.50 -4.44
N ASN A 629 -19.56 -5.54 -4.44
CA ASN A 629 -20.04 -4.91 -3.21
C ASN A 629 -20.66 -5.93 -2.25
N ASP A 630 -21.52 -6.82 -2.74
CA ASP A 630 -22.16 -7.85 -1.92
C ASP A 630 -21.13 -8.81 -1.32
N ILE A 631 -20.09 -9.17 -2.07
CA ILE A 631 -18.99 -10.01 -1.60
C ILE A 631 -18.20 -9.31 -0.50
N VAL A 632 -17.84 -8.04 -0.70
CA VAL A 632 -17.09 -7.25 0.28
C VAL A 632 -17.91 -7.06 1.57
N ALA A 633 -19.21 -6.75 1.47
CA ALA A 633 -20.09 -6.62 2.63
C ALA A 633 -20.21 -7.93 3.44
N LYS A 634 -20.32 -9.07 2.77
CA LYS A 634 -20.29 -10.40 3.42
C LYS A 634 -18.94 -10.71 4.07
N PHE A 635 -17.85 -10.33 3.43
CA PHE A 635 -16.50 -10.53 3.97
C PHE A 635 -16.29 -9.73 5.27
N THR A 636 -16.72 -8.46 5.29
CA THR A 636 -16.61 -7.53 6.41
C THR A 636 -17.27 -8.04 7.71
N THR A 637 -18.35 -8.81 7.58
CA THR A 637 -19.15 -9.30 8.71
C THR A 637 -18.92 -10.77 9.04
N SER A 638 -18.22 -11.53 8.18
CA SER A 638 -17.97 -12.96 8.40
C SER A 638 -16.90 -13.18 9.47
N PRO A 639 -17.19 -13.94 10.54
CA PRO A 639 -16.18 -14.38 11.50
C PRO A 639 -15.42 -15.64 11.05
N ASP A 640 -15.91 -16.32 10.01
CA ASP A 640 -15.35 -17.58 9.50
C ASP A 640 -14.26 -17.30 8.46
N ASN A 641 -13.04 -17.79 8.73
CA ASN A 641 -11.87 -17.62 7.87
C ASN A 641 -11.98 -18.38 6.54
N ASP A 642 -12.56 -19.57 6.52
CA ASP A 642 -12.73 -20.36 5.30
C ASP A 642 -13.78 -19.71 4.39
N ALA A 643 -14.86 -19.20 4.98
CA ALA A 643 -15.86 -18.40 4.26
C ALA A 643 -15.25 -17.13 3.66
N ARG A 644 -14.40 -16.43 4.42
CA ARG A 644 -13.67 -15.24 3.94
C ARG A 644 -12.73 -15.55 2.77
N VAL A 645 -11.98 -16.66 2.85
CA VAL A 645 -11.14 -17.12 1.73
C VAL A 645 -12.00 -17.44 0.51
N ALA A 646 -13.12 -18.16 0.67
CA ALA A 646 -14.02 -18.48 -0.43
C ALA A 646 -14.63 -17.22 -1.09
N LEU A 647 -15.00 -16.21 -0.30
CA LEU A 647 -15.47 -14.92 -0.80
C LEU A 647 -14.39 -14.21 -1.62
N MET A 648 -13.13 -14.23 -1.19
CA MET A 648 -12.03 -13.62 -1.95
C MET A 648 -11.72 -14.34 -3.25
N LYS A 649 -11.95 -15.66 -3.32
CA LYS A 649 -11.91 -16.41 -4.60
C LYS A 649 -13.00 -15.95 -5.57
N GLN A 650 -14.20 -15.64 -5.08
CA GLN A 650 -15.29 -15.12 -5.90
C GLN A 650 -14.98 -13.69 -6.35
N TYR A 651 -14.56 -12.83 -5.42
CA TYR A 651 -14.12 -11.46 -5.70
C TYR A 651 -13.07 -11.43 -6.82
N GLN A 652 -12.01 -12.24 -6.68
CA GLN A 652 -10.91 -12.27 -7.63
C GLN A 652 -11.38 -12.67 -9.03
N LYS A 653 -12.27 -13.68 -9.11
CA LYS A 653 -12.83 -14.12 -10.38
C LYS A 653 -13.63 -13.03 -11.06
N ILE A 654 -14.62 -12.46 -10.39
CA ILE A 654 -15.50 -11.42 -10.96
C ILE A 654 -14.69 -10.18 -11.35
N SER A 655 -13.79 -9.74 -10.45
CA SER A 655 -12.96 -8.55 -10.66
C SER A 655 -12.07 -8.69 -11.90
N THR A 656 -11.46 -9.86 -12.10
CA THR A 656 -10.57 -10.10 -13.25
C THR A 656 -11.31 -10.49 -14.53
N GLU A 657 -12.44 -11.19 -14.43
CA GLU A 657 -13.30 -11.55 -15.56
C GLU A 657 -13.86 -10.30 -16.26
N HIS A 658 -14.39 -9.35 -15.47
CA HIS A 658 -14.94 -8.11 -15.99
C HIS A 658 -13.92 -6.98 -16.11
N VAL A 659 -12.64 -7.25 -15.83
CA VAL A 659 -11.53 -6.29 -15.94
C VAL A 659 -11.84 -5.01 -15.14
N ASN A 660 -12.17 -5.15 -13.85
CA ASN A 660 -12.45 -4.03 -12.95
C ASN A 660 -11.28 -3.04 -12.90
N THR A 661 -10.06 -3.57 -13.00
CA THR A 661 -8.82 -2.81 -13.26
C THR A 661 -7.96 -3.62 -14.23
N VAL A 662 -7.02 -2.96 -14.91
CA VAL A 662 -6.07 -3.63 -15.81
C VAL A 662 -4.72 -3.73 -15.12
N GLY A 663 -4.37 -4.92 -14.65
CA GLY A 663 -3.04 -5.17 -14.06
C GLY A 663 -1.94 -5.00 -15.09
N LEU A 664 -0.88 -4.28 -14.72
CA LEU A 664 0.29 -4.06 -15.57
C LEU A 664 1.40 -5.07 -15.26
N THR A 665 1.83 -5.11 -14.00
CA THR A 665 2.87 -6.01 -13.49
C THR A 665 2.81 -6.08 -11.96
N GLU A 666 3.40 -7.11 -11.37
CA GLU A 666 3.69 -7.18 -9.93
C GLU A 666 5.08 -7.78 -9.68
N TYR A 667 5.70 -7.44 -8.56
CA TYR A 667 7.06 -7.87 -8.21
C TYR A 667 7.31 -7.75 -6.68
N PRO A 668 8.38 -8.37 -6.14
CA PRO A 668 8.74 -8.19 -4.74
C PRO A 668 9.51 -6.89 -4.54
N GLY A 669 9.35 -6.27 -3.38
CA GLY A 669 10.25 -5.22 -2.92
C GLY A 669 11.17 -5.70 -1.80
N ALA A 670 12.23 -4.94 -1.51
CA ALA A 670 13.20 -5.28 -0.48
C ALA A 670 13.33 -4.21 0.60
N LEU A 671 13.36 -4.63 1.86
CA LEU A 671 13.69 -3.73 2.95
C LEU A 671 15.21 -3.55 2.99
N ILE A 672 15.66 -2.31 2.83
CA ILE A 672 17.05 -1.91 3.09
C ILE A 672 17.08 -1.22 4.44
N ILE A 673 17.96 -1.66 5.34
CA ILE A 673 18.12 -1.02 6.65
C ILE A 673 19.57 -1.10 7.12
N ASN A 674 20.06 -0.04 7.74
CA ASN A 674 21.45 0.04 8.19
C ASN A 674 21.75 -1.06 9.23
N LYS A 675 22.92 -1.71 9.10
CA LYS A 675 23.30 -2.87 9.92
C LYS A 675 23.43 -2.57 11.41
N ARG A 676 23.58 -1.30 11.80
CA ARG A 676 23.72 -0.92 13.22
C ARG A 676 22.43 -1.03 14.03
N PHE A 677 21.26 -1.02 13.37
CA PHE A 677 19.97 -1.10 14.06
C PHE A 677 19.66 -2.52 14.51
N SER A 678 19.49 -2.66 15.81
CA SER A 678 18.88 -3.78 16.51
C SER A 678 17.35 -3.64 16.54
N ASN A 679 16.66 -4.72 16.93
CA ASN A 679 15.21 -4.86 17.07
C ASN A 679 14.37 -4.78 15.79
N VAL A 680 15.02 -4.87 14.63
CA VAL A 680 14.30 -4.96 13.36
C VAL A 680 13.81 -6.40 13.16
N PRO A 681 12.49 -6.65 13.07
CA PRO A 681 11.99 -8.00 12.92
C PRO A 681 12.49 -8.68 11.63
N GLN A 682 12.69 -9.99 11.69
CA GLN A 682 13.13 -10.77 10.54
C GLN A 682 11.99 -10.94 9.53
N GLY A 683 12.30 -10.77 8.24
CA GLY A 683 11.34 -11.00 7.16
C GLY A 683 10.26 -9.92 7.02
N THR A 684 10.44 -8.75 7.63
CA THR A 684 9.51 -7.62 7.48
C THR A 684 9.32 -7.27 6.00
N PRO A 685 8.10 -7.40 5.45
CA PRO A 685 7.82 -6.98 4.09
C PRO A 685 7.84 -5.45 4.01
N ILE A 686 8.21 -4.89 2.86
CA ILE A 686 8.16 -3.43 2.67
C ILE A 686 6.75 -2.88 2.68
N PHE A 687 5.77 -3.72 2.33
CA PHE A 687 4.37 -3.37 2.20
C PHE A 687 3.50 -4.62 2.38
N MET A 688 2.56 -4.60 3.34
CA MET A 688 1.53 -5.63 3.52
C MET A 688 0.30 -5.01 4.19
N PHE A 689 0.24 -4.96 5.51
CA PHE A 689 -0.80 -4.24 6.26
C PHE A 689 -0.53 -2.73 6.28
N ASN A 690 0.74 -2.33 6.27
CA ASN A 690 1.20 -0.96 6.01
C ASN A 690 2.65 -1.04 5.48
N TRP A 691 3.30 0.11 5.31
CA TRP A 691 4.71 0.23 4.96
C TRP A 691 5.66 -0.25 6.07
N ALA A 692 6.91 -0.57 5.72
CA ALA A 692 7.91 -1.06 6.67
C ALA A 692 8.22 -0.06 7.79
N GLU A 693 8.14 1.24 7.51
CA GLU A 693 8.36 2.30 8.51
C GLU A 693 7.44 2.14 9.74
N ASP A 694 6.23 1.60 9.54
CA ASP A 694 5.34 1.22 10.64
C ASP A 694 5.66 -0.20 11.14
N SER A 695 5.80 -1.15 10.22
CA SER A 695 5.96 -2.58 10.52
C SER A 695 7.19 -2.92 11.38
N VAL A 696 8.28 -2.15 11.25
CA VAL A 696 9.49 -2.35 12.07
C VAL A 696 9.37 -1.81 13.49
N ILE A 697 8.30 -1.06 13.82
CA ILE A 697 8.08 -0.42 15.13
C ILE A 697 9.27 0.47 15.49
N ARG A 698 9.46 1.56 14.74
CA ARG A 698 10.66 2.43 14.82
C ARG A 698 10.97 2.91 16.23
N GLU A 699 9.96 3.17 17.06
CA GLU A 699 10.14 3.61 18.45
C GLU A 699 10.87 2.58 19.32
N ARG A 700 10.91 1.31 18.89
CA ARG A 700 11.54 0.17 19.59
C ARG A 700 12.92 -0.19 19.03
N LEU A 701 13.31 0.39 17.90
CA LEU A 701 14.64 0.21 17.33
C LEU A 701 15.68 0.92 18.18
N TRP A 702 16.86 0.34 18.28
CA TRP A 702 17.98 0.90 19.04
C TRP A 702 19.31 0.55 18.41
N VAL A 703 20.36 1.24 18.85
CA VAL A 703 21.73 1.00 18.41
C VAL A 703 22.62 0.86 19.64
N ALA A 704 23.39 -0.23 19.70
CA ALA A 704 24.32 -0.47 20.80
C ALA A 704 25.31 0.70 20.95
N ALA A 705 25.64 1.08 22.18
CA ALA A 705 26.44 2.27 22.49
C ALA A 705 27.78 2.33 21.73
N ASP A 706 28.43 1.19 21.51
CA ASP A 706 29.69 1.04 20.77
C ASP A 706 29.54 1.17 19.23
N LYS A 707 28.30 1.20 18.74
CA LYS A 707 27.92 1.29 17.32
C LYS A 707 27.14 2.56 16.97
N GLN A 708 26.82 3.41 17.95
CA GLN A 708 26.02 4.60 17.72
C GLN A 708 26.71 5.59 16.78
N GLY A 709 25.95 6.11 15.83
CA GLY A 709 26.35 7.24 15.02
C GLY A 709 26.38 8.55 15.82
N LYS A 710 27.14 9.53 15.33
CA LYS A 710 27.14 10.91 15.85
C LYS A 710 26.43 11.83 14.86
N TYR A 711 25.13 11.62 14.71
CA TYR A 711 24.32 12.28 13.68
C TYR A 711 23.31 13.29 14.23
N GLU A 712 23.10 13.37 15.55
CA GLU A 712 22.17 14.34 16.14
C GLU A 712 22.57 15.77 15.77
N LEU A 713 21.64 16.51 15.16
CA LEU A 713 21.76 17.94 14.89
C LEU A 713 21.37 18.77 16.11
N PHE A 714 20.49 18.24 16.96
CA PHE A 714 20.08 18.87 18.22
C PHE A 714 20.32 17.93 19.42
N PRO A 715 21.58 17.55 19.70
CA PRO A 715 21.89 16.66 20.82
C PRO A 715 21.47 17.28 22.15
N GLU A 716 20.96 16.45 23.05
CA GLU A 716 20.47 16.84 24.39
C GLU A 716 19.40 17.96 24.41
N GLN A 717 18.64 18.10 23.32
CA GLN A 717 17.51 19.04 23.23
C GLN A 717 16.17 18.33 23.13
N LEU A 718 15.11 19.02 23.58
CA LEU A 718 13.71 18.59 23.46
C LEU A 718 12.92 19.56 22.58
N PRO A 719 11.75 19.14 22.05
CA PRO A 719 10.84 20.03 21.33
C PRO A 719 10.44 21.26 22.17
N GLY A 720 10.30 22.41 21.50
CA GLY A 720 9.80 23.64 22.10
C GLY A 720 8.27 23.67 22.19
N LYS A 721 7.68 24.85 22.42
CA LYS A 721 6.23 25.00 22.36
C LYS A 721 5.73 25.06 20.91
N PRO A 722 4.47 24.67 20.64
CA PRO A 722 3.87 24.78 19.32
C PRO A 722 3.98 26.21 18.76
N GLY A 723 4.52 26.35 17.55
CA GLY A 723 4.70 27.64 16.87
C GLY A 723 5.94 28.44 17.30
N ASP A 724 6.69 27.99 18.32
CA ASP A 724 8.02 28.55 18.59
C ASP A 724 9.02 28.17 17.48
N LYS A 725 10.22 28.76 17.50
CA LYS A 725 11.21 28.64 16.41
C LYS A 725 11.80 27.23 16.20
N GLY A 726 11.68 26.33 17.18
CA GLY A 726 12.30 25.01 17.10
C GLY A 726 12.51 24.37 18.49
N PRO A 727 13.58 23.58 18.68
CA PRO A 727 13.82 22.87 19.93
C PRO A 727 14.34 23.81 21.03
N VAL A 728 14.27 23.33 22.27
CA VAL A 728 14.76 24.02 23.46
C VAL A 728 15.96 23.31 24.06
N ASN A 729 16.91 24.11 24.54
CA ASN A 729 18.09 23.67 25.26
C ASN A 729 17.94 23.85 26.78
N ASN A 730 18.95 23.36 27.48
CA ASN A 730 19.13 23.57 28.91
C ASN A 730 19.48 25.03 29.25
#